data_AF-A0AAU4MX09-F1
#
_entry.id   AF-A0AAU4MX09-F1
#
_cell.length_a   1.000
_cell.length_b   1.000
_cell.length_c   1.000
_cell.angle_alpha   90.00
_cell.angle_beta   90.00
_cell.angle_gamma   90.00
#
_symmetry.space_group_name_H-M   'P 1'
#
loop_
_entity.id
_entity.type
_entity.pdbx_description
1 polymer ?
#
loop_
_entity_poly.entity_id
_entity_poly.type
_entity_poly.pdbx_seq_one_letter_code
_entity_poly.pdbx_strand_id
1 'polypeptide(L)'
;MGGWLRIVRGSGLRAARIKAGLTQDEVARRAAISVRTVRHIERGHVKNPRHETLARMAEVVGYEAAVPDDAPDIGTPAEPPAFAQEIRLLGPLTVLSADEPVSMPLKQRALLGLLAVQPDQTVSHEEIADVLWNGEAPPAYPQLVHTYVARLRRIIEPGPGHGGTTRRISTVRGGYVFNSGGVRLDLSRFEERAALAARTAMDDPSAALDLYRQALRCWQGRLLQDLPQLWHHPSVVRVAQRHIDVAIEFADLALRLNRSAFAVEYLRVASYEEPLHESLQARIMLALAGSGRRAAALRLFTDLRMRLKKELGVEPSEEIWQARNSILVQDGAENRPEAAGPAPGEQYGTPDHSWNGPLPPRTPPPSSARPRSLAPPAQLPPVIAPFTGRQQQLAALDGLLAQQHKGYAAVGIAAIHGPSEIGKTALAVRWAHQHHDEFPDGQLYADLQGSADPSERPVNPSTVLTRFLRSLGAPDEWIPDNPEEASALFRSLLAGRRFLVVLDDAADAAQVRCLLPGTPGNVVLVTSRAPLIDLVTREGAMSMALDVLSAAEAYELIETYLGPERTAAEPEATQELAAVCGQYPLELRMAVARLAATPHVSIRTLVSELARGGEAENLYPLRAHRASRPGRTNKAADSRWQRLT
;
A
#
# COMPACT_ATOMS: atom_id res chain seq x y z
N MET A 1 44.21 10.30 -25.36
CA MET A 1 43.03 9.95 -26.19
C MET A 1 42.75 8.47 -25.99
N GLY A 2 41.53 8.11 -25.58
CA GLY A 2 41.12 6.71 -25.41
C GLY A 2 40.66 6.38 -24.00
N GLY A 3 39.41 6.69 -23.69
CA GLY A 3 38.80 6.40 -22.39
C GLY A 3 37.29 6.66 -22.39
N TRP A 4 36.62 6.41 -23.52
CA TRP A 4 35.17 6.59 -23.66
C TRP A 4 34.65 5.45 -24.52
N LEU A 5 33.97 4.48 -23.92
CA LEU A 5 32.93 3.63 -24.52
C LEU A 5 32.48 2.59 -23.48
N ARG A 6 31.59 3.02 -22.58
CA ARG A 6 30.80 2.11 -21.74
C ARG A 6 29.57 1.64 -22.55
N ILE A 7 29.42 0.32 -22.61
CA ILE A 7 28.35 -0.55 -23.15
C ILE A 7 27.18 0.17 -23.84
N VAL A 8 27.17 0.14 -25.17
CA VAL A 8 26.03 0.53 -26.00
C VAL A 8 24.96 -0.58 -25.96
N ARG A 9 23.80 -0.35 -25.34
CA ARG A 9 22.66 -1.29 -25.41
C ARG A 9 21.97 -1.22 -26.78
N GLY A 10 21.54 -2.37 -27.28
CA GLY A 10 20.87 -2.49 -28.59
C GLY A 10 19.59 -1.65 -28.75
N SER A 11 18.87 -1.39 -27.66
CA SER A 11 17.70 -0.50 -27.64
C SER A 11 18.06 0.98 -27.87
N GLY A 12 19.18 1.45 -27.31
CA GLY A 12 19.70 2.81 -27.50
C GLY A 12 20.10 3.08 -28.94
N LEU A 13 20.78 2.12 -29.58
CA LEU A 13 21.12 2.19 -31.01
C LEU A 13 19.88 2.23 -31.90
N ARG A 14 18.84 1.46 -31.58
CA ARG A 14 17.58 1.48 -32.32
C ARG A 14 16.90 2.85 -32.23
N ALA A 15 16.84 3.43 -31.02
CA ALA A 15 16.24 4.75 -30.81
C ALA A 15 17.03 5.84 -31.55
N ALA A 16 18.36 5.81 -31.48
CA ALA A 16 19.24 6.73 -32.19
C ALA A 16 19.09 6.60 -33.71
N ARG A 17 19.01 5.37 -34.24
CA ARG A 17 18.77 5.12 -35.66
C ARG A 17 17.44 5.70 -36.14
N ILE A 18 16.36 5.49 -35.38
CA ILE A 18 15.03 6.03 -35.71
C ILE A 18 15.07 7.56 -35.69
N LYS A 19 15.73 8.16 -34.69
CA LYS A 19 15.89 9.62 -34.59
C LYS A 19 16.72 10.20 -35.74
N ALA A 20 17.72 9.45 -36.22
CA ALA A 20 18.52 9.81 -37.40
C ALA A 20 17.80 9.53 -38.73
N GLY A 21 16.59 8.94 -38.73
CA GLY A 21 15.82 8.62 -39.93
C GLY A 21 16.41 7.51 -40.80
N LEU A 22 17.34 6.70 -40.28
CA LEU A 22 18.07 5.69 -41.07
C LEU A 22 17.36 4.33 -41.03
N THR A 23 17.36 3.60 -42.14
CA THR A 23 16.90 2.19 -42.16
C THR A 23 17.97 1.23 -41.60
N GLN A 24 17.57 0.02 -41.21
CA GLN A 24 18.54 -1.02 -40.78
C GLN A 24 19.54 -1.36 -41.90
N ASP A 25 19.11 -1.32 -43.17
CA ASP A 25 19.94 -1.56 -44.35
C ASP A 25 20.97 -0.45 -44.59
N GLU A 26 20.60 0.80 -44.35
CA GLU A 26 21.52 1.93 -44.45
C GLU A 26 22.56 1.93 -43.33
N VAL A 27 22.16 1.59 -42.10
CA VAL A 27 23.12 1.42 -40.99
C VAL A 27 24.06 0.25 -41.29
N ALA A 28 23.54 -0.88 -41.78
CA ALA A 28 24.34 -2.03 -42.14
C ALA A 28 25.38 -1.72 -43.24
N ARG A 29 24.97 -1.03 -44.32
CA ARG A 29 25.88 -0.60 -45.38
C ARG A 29 26.96 0.37 -44.87
N ARG A 30 26.55 1.40 -44.12
CA ARG A 30 27.47 2.45 -43.65
C ARG A 30 28.42 1.95 -42.56
N ALA A 31 28.00 1.01 -41.71
CA ALA A 31 28.84 0.40 -40.67
C ALA A 31 29.63 -0.83 -41.16
N ALA A 32 29.49 -1.22 -42.45
CA ALA A 32 30.11 -2.40 -43.06
C ALA A 32 29.84 -3.71 -42.30
N ILE A 33 28.59 -3.93 -41.90
CA ILE A 33 28.12 -5.14 -41.20
C ILE A 33 26.83 -5.68 -41.83
N SER A 34 26.46 -6.92 -41.52
CA SER A 34 25.23 -7.49 -42.07
C SER A 34 23.97 -6.87 -41.44
N VAL A 35 22.91 -6.73 -42.23
CA VAL A 35 21.57 -6.30 -41.76
C VAL A 35 21.06 -7.22 -40.64
N ARG A 36 21.35 -8.53 -40.75
CA ARG A 36 21.01 -9.51 -39.73
C ARG A 36 21.67 -9.19 -38.39
N THR A 37 22.94 -8.76 -38.40
CA THR A 37 23.70 -8.36 -37.22
C THR A 37 23.08 -7.12 -36.58
N VAL A 38 22.75 -6.09 -37.36
CA VAL A 38 22.05 -4.88 -36.88
C VAL A 38 20.72 -5.25 -36.20
N ARG A 39 19.92 -6.09 -36.86
CA ARG A 39 18.62 -6.52 -36.34
C ARG A 39 18.71 -7.33 -35.04
N HIS A 40 19.68 -8.24 -34.95
CA HIS A 40 19.88 -9.06 -33.75
C HIS A 40 20.38 -8.22 -32.56
N ILE A 41 21.23 -7.22 -32.81
CA ILE A 41 21.70 -6.28 -31.79
C ILE A 41 20.54 -5.38 -31.34
N GLU A 42 19.78 -4.77 -32.25
CA GLU A 42 18.65 -3.89 -31.90
C GLU A 42 17.53 -4.60 -31.12
N ARG A 43 17.37 -5.92 -31.31
CA ARG A 43 16.39 -6.74 -30.59
C ARG A 43 16.93 -7.31 -29.26
N GLY A 44 18.20 -7.09 -28.94
CA GLY A 44 18.83 -7.64 -27.73
C GLY A 44 19.06 -9.16 -27.78
N HIS A 45 19.03 -9.77 -28.97
CA HIS A 45 19.27 -11.22 -29.14
C HIS A 45 20.76 -11.59 -29.01
N VAL A 46 21.66 -10.61 -29.03
CA VAL A 46 23.09 -10.80 -28.77
C VAL A 46 23.39 -10.26 -27.38
N LYS A 47 23.64 -11.17 -26.42
CA LYS A 47 23.91 -10.79 -25.02
C LYS A 47 25.21 -9.97 -24.88
N ASN A 48 26.24 -10.29 -25.67
CA ASN A 48 27.53 -9.58 -25.68
C ASN A 48 27.98 -9.29 -27.13
N PRO A 49 27.52 -8.18 -27.75
CA PRO A 49 27.97 -7.79 -29.08
C PRO A 49 29.45 -7.39 -29.05
N ARG A 50 30.18 -7.64 -30.15
CA ARG A 50 31.58 -7.20 -30.26
C ARG A 50 31.66 -5.67 -30.21
N HIS A 51 32.58 -5.15 -29.39
CA HIS A 51 32.75 -3.71 -29.14
C HIS A 51 32.95 -2.90 -30.43
N GLU A 52 33.75 -3.42 -31.35
CA GLU A 52 34.01 -2.81 -32.65
C GLU A 52 32.74 -2.68 -33.53
N THR A 53 31.82 -3.65 -33.44
CA THR A 53 30.55 -3.62 -34.15
C THR A 53 29.62 -2.54 -33.58
N LEU A 54 29.60 -2.37 -32.26
CA LEU A 54 28.80 -1.33 -31.59
C LEU A 54 29.34 0.07 -31.87
N ALA A 55 30.66 0.25 -31.86
CA ALA A 55 31.31 1.53 -32.17
C ALA A 55 30.99 1.99 -33.59
N ARG A 56 31.11 1.10 -34.60
CA ARG A 56 30.77 1.41 -35.99
C ARG A 56 29.28 1.75 -36.17
N MET A 57 28.39 1.08 -35.45
CA MET A 57 26.95 1.42 -35.48
C MET A 57 26.67 2.79 -34.84
N ALA A 58 27.27 3.07 -33.68
CA ALA A 58 27.09 4.31 -32.93
C ALA A 58 27.58 5.53 -33.71
N GLU A 59 28.71 5.41 -34.41
CA GLU A 59 29.26 6.44 -35.30
C GLU A 59 28.29 6.79 -36.44
N VAL A 60 27.70 5.77 -37.08
CA VAL A 60 26.77 5.96 -38.21
C VAL A 60 25.47 6.63 -37.81
N VAL A 61 24.98 6.38 -36.59
CA VAL A 61 23.72 6.96 -36.09
C VAL A 61 23.93 8.25 -35.27
N GLY A 62 25.16 8.75 -35.15
CA GLY A 62 25.48 9.96 -34.40
C GLY A 62 25.20 9.84 -32.90
N TYR A 63 25.43 8.65 -32.33
CA TYR A 63 25.18 8.37 -30.92
C TYR A 63 26.39 8.73 -30.06
N GLU A 64 26.47 9.99 -29.61
CA GLU A 64 27.31 10.39 -28.47
C GLU A 64 26.57 10.02 -27.17
N ALA A 65 27.24 9.29 -26.29
CA ALA A 65 26.64 8.73 -25.07
C ALA A 65 26.30 9.83 -24.05
N ALA A 66 25.15 10.47 -24.23
CA ALA A 66 24.42 11.11 -23.15
C ALA A 66 23.79 9.99 -22.29
N VAL A 67 24.07 10.01 -20.99
CA VAL A 67 23.41 9.10 -20.03
C VAL A 67 22.02 9.67 -19.73
N PRO A 68 20.96 8.95 -20.10
CA PRO A 68 19.84 8.85 -19.18
C PRO A 68 19.43 7.38 -18.93
N ASP A 69 19.27 7.14 -17.64
CA ASP A 69 18.15 6.46 -16.98
C ASP A 69 17.81 4.99 -17.27
N ASP A 70 17.52 4.31 -16.16
CA ASP A 70 16.96 2.97 -16.00
C ASP A 70 17.82 1.72 -16.32
N ALA A 71 18.12 1.05 -15.20
CA ALA A 71 18.34 -0.39 -14.97
C ALA A 71 19.76 -0.80 -14.55
N PRO A 72 19.83 -1.77 -13.63
CA PRO A 72 20.78 -1.84 -12.52
C PRO A 72 22.18 -2.20 -13.03
N ASP A 73 23.21 -1.59 -12.45
CA ASP A 73 24.58 -2.08 -12.65
C ASP A 73 25.31 -2.28 -11.33
N ILE A 74 25.56 -3.57 -11.13
CA ILE A 74 26.60 -4.18 -10.33
C ILE A 74 27.94 -3.64 -10.85
N GLY A 75 28.78 -3.06 -9.99
CA GLY A 75 30.20 -2.81 -10.32
C GLY A 75 30.67 -1.35 -10.29
N THR A 76 31.01 -0.92 -9.09
CA THR A 76 32.13 -0.05 -8.65
C THR A 76 32.87 0.84 -9.68
N PRO A 77 33.07 2.15 -9.43
CA PRO A 77 34.22 2.90 -9.93
C PRO A 77 35.44 2.71 -9.02
N ALA A 78 36.60 2.42 -9.64
CA ALA A 78 37.99 2.48 -9.17
C ALA A 78 38.27 2.56 -7.65
N GLU A 79 38.89 1.51 -7.10
CA GLU A 79 39.31 1.35 -5.71
C GLU A 79 40.39 2.36 -5.26
N PRO A 80 40.14 3.17 -4.22
CA PRO A 80 41.10 3.47 -3.16
C PRO A 80 41.08 2.33 -2.11
N PRO A 81 42.10 2.21 -1.25
CA PRO A 81 42.77 0.94 -0.90
C PRO A 81 41.82 -0.19 -0.49
N ALA A 82 42.19 -1.44 -0.82
CA ALA A 82 41.47 -2.66 -0.45
C ALA A 82 41.15 -2.67 1.06
N PHE A 83 39.96 -2.20 1.42
CA PHE A 83 39.45 -2.31 2.77
C PHE A 83 39.21 -3.80 3.03
N ALA A 84 39.99 -4.39 3.94
CA ALA A 84 39.88 -5.81 4.26
C ALA A 84 38.48 -6.20 4.77
N GLN A 85 37.70 -5.23 5.27
CA GLN A 85 36.38 -5.43 5.84
C GLN A 85 35.41 -4.28 5.53
N GLU A 86 34.15 -4.65 5.26
CA GLU A 86 33.01 -3.74 5.17
C GLU A 86 32.02 -4.03 6.29
N ILE A 87 31.53 -2.98 6.95
CA ILE A 87 30.46 -3.06 7.92
C ILE A 87 29.28 -2.23 7.40
N ARG A 88 28.11 -2.86 7.35
CA ARG A 88 26.85 -2.24 6.94
C ARG A 88 25.90 -2.11 8.12
N LEU A 89 25.49 -0.89 8.41
CA LEU A 89 24.54 -0.54 9.47
C LEU A 89 23.20 -0.05 8.93
N LEU A 90 23.17 0.52 7.71
CA LEU A 90 22.01 1.19 7.11
C LEU A 90 21.02 0.16 6.52
N GLY A 91 20.53 -0.73 7.38
CA GLY A 91 19.77 -1.94 7.07
C GLY A 91 20.04 -3.01 8.14
N PRO A 92 20.00 -4.31 7.82
CA PRO A 92 20.45 -5.34 8.75
C PRO A 92 21.96 -5.28 8.96
N LEU A 93 22.42 -5.42 10.21
CA LEU A 93 23.84 -5.37 10.55
C LEU A 93 24.61 -6.50 9.84
N THR A 94 25.47 -6.14 8.89
CA THR A 94 26.24 -7.09 8.11
C THR A 94 27.72 -6.76 8.20
N VAL A 95 28.55 -7.75 8.56
CA VAL A 95 30.01 -7.65 8.50
C VAL A 95 30.48 -8.52 7.35
N LEU A 96 31.16 -7.92 6.38
CA LEU A 96 31.74 -8.60 5.22
C LEU A 96 33.26 -8.58 5.37
N SER A 97 33.86 -9.77 5.29
CA SER A 97 35.32 -9.94 5.26
C SER A 97 35.68 -10.61 3.95
N ALA A 98 36.49 -9.96 3.10
CA ALA A 98 36.72 -10.40 1.72
C ALA A 98 35.42 -10.74 0.96
N ASP A 99 34.39 -9.91 1.13
CA ASP A 99 33.04 -10.04 0.56
C ASP A 99 32.18 -11.24 1.04
N GLU A 100 32.63 -12.00 2.04
CA GLU A 100 31.83 -13.05 2.69
C GLU A 100 31.17 -12.57 3.99
N PRO A 101 29.87 -12.85 4.21
CA PRO A 101 29.15 -12.45 5.41
C PRO A 101 29.60 -13.27 6.63
N VAL A 102 30.00 -12.57 7.69
CA VAL A 102 30.43 -13.21 8.94
C VAL A 102 29.24 -13.37 9.89
N SER A 103 28.98 -14.62 10.29
CA SER A 103 27.91 -14.95 11.24
C SER A 103 28.33 -14.65 12.69
N MET A 104 27.41 -14.06 13.46
CA MET A 104 27.67 -13.57 14.82
C MET A 104 26.44 -13.76 15.72
N PRO A 105 26.61 -14.15 16.99
CA PRO A 105 25.51 -14.20 17.95
C PRO A 105 24.88 -12.82 18.22
N LEU A 106 23.58 -12.80 18.56
CA LEU A 106 22.77 -11.59 18.72
C LEU A 106 23.39 -10.52 19.64
N LYS A 107 23.90 -10.89 20.83
CA LYS A 107 24.52 -9.93 21.77
C LYS A 107 25.82 -9.32 21.23
N GLN A 108 26.59 -10.07 20.44
CA GLN A 108 27.81 -9.54 19.80
C GLN A 108 27.47 -8.59 18.66
N ARG A 109 26.42 -8.91 17.88
CA ARG A 109 25.85 -8.03 16.85
C ARG A 109 25.35 -6.72 17.46
N ALA A 110 24.58 -6.80 18.54
CA ALA A 110 24.10 -5.64 19.27
C ALA A 110 25.24 -4.73 19.78
N LEU A 111 26.28 -5.33 20.38
CA LEU A 111 27.45 -4.59 20.83
C LEU A 111 28.20 -3.92 19.67
N LEU A 112 28.40 -4.63 18.56
CA LEU A 112 29.05 -4.06 17.38
C LEU A 112 28.19 -2.94 16.77
N GLY A 113 26.88 -3.12 16.67
CA GLY A 113 25.95 -2.09 16.17
C GLY A 113 26.00 -0.81 17.02
N LEU A 114 26.01 -0.93 18.35
CA LEU A 114 26.13 0.20 19.27
C LEU A 114 27.44 0.96 19.11
N LEU A 115 28.55 0.24 18.97
CA LEU A 115 29.88 0.85 18.80
C LEU A 115 30.03 1.47 17.41
N ALA A 116 29.55 0.78 16.36
CA ALA A 116 29.75 1.19 14.98
C ALA A 116 28.81 2.34 14.55
N VAL A 117 27.64 2.51 15.18
CA VAL A 117 26.77 3.67 14.94
C VAL A 117 27.35 4.96 15.56
N GLN A 118 28.33 4.83 16.46
CA GLN A 118 29.08 5.92 17.09
C GLN A 118 30.58 5.77 16.81
N PRO A 119 31.00 5.82 15.52
CA PRO A 119 32.39 5.60 15.16
C PRO A 119 33.29 6.62 15.83
N ASP A 120 34.45 6.16 16.29
CA ASP A 120 35.51 6.96 16.92
C ASP A 120 35.07 7.68 18.22
N GLN A 121 33.94 7.27 18.81
CA GLN A 121 33.43 7.76 20.10
C GLN A 121 33.49 6.67 21.18
N THR A 122 33.55 7.08 22.44
CA THR A 122 33.59 6.16 23.59
C THR A 122 32.17 5.79 24.00
N VAL A 123 31.86 4.49 23.95
CA VAL A 123 30.62 3.90 24.50
C VAL A 123 30.93 3.34 25.88
N SER A 124 30.16 3.77 26.88
CA SER A 124 30.40 3.40 28.27
C SER A 124 29.99 1.95 28.58
N HIS A 125 30.52 1.38 29.67
CA HIS A 125 30.10 0.04 30.12
C HIS A 125 28.61 -0.01 30.52
N GLU A 126 28.09 1.10 31.07
CA GLU A 126 26.70 1.25 31.48
C GLU A 126 25.77 1.29 30.25
N GLU A 127 26.11 2.09 29.24
CA GLU A 127 25.37 2.15 27.96
C GLU A 127 25.38 0.80 27.24
N ILE A 128 26.51 0.09 27.24
CA ILE A 128 26.58 -1.29 26.73
C ILE A 128 25.66 -2.21 27.54
N ALA A 129 25.64 -2.06 28.86
CA ALA A 129 24.82 -2.91 29.72
C ALA A 129 23.31 -2.69 29.48
N ASP A 130 22.91 -1.42 29.37
CA ASP A 130 21.53 -1.03 29.11
C ASP A 130 21.04 -1.57 27.76
N VAL A 131 21.84 -1.45 26.71
CA VAL A 131 21.47 -1.96 25.37
C VAL A 131 21.47 -3.48 25.32
N LEU A 132 22.46 -4.13 25.96
CA LEU A 132 22.57 -5.59 25.88
C LEU A 132 21.58 -6.30 26.79
N TRP A 133 21.17 -5.72 27.92
CA TRP A 133 20.29 -6.40 28.88
C TRP A 133 19.02 -5.61 29.23
N ASN A 134 18.70 -4.54 28.51
CA ASN A 134 17.53 -3.68 28.74
C ASN A 134 17.41 -3.21 30.20
N GLY A 135 18.55 -2.87 30.83
CA GLY A 135 18.64 -2.44 32.23
C GLY A 135 18.71 -3.57 33.27
N GLU A 136 18.51 -4.84 32.89
CA GLU A 136 18.60 -6.01 33.79
C GLU A 136 19.91 -6.78 33.62
N ALA A 137 21.03 -6.08 33.73
CA ALA A 137 22.35 -6.69 33.55
C ALA A 137 22.72 -7.61 34.74
N PRO A 138 23.25 -8.82 34.49
CA PRO A 138 23.70 -9.71 35.57
C PRO A 138 24.88 -9.09 36.34
N PRO A 139 25.12 -9.43 37.62
CA PRO A 139 26.22 -8.85 38.40
C PRO A 139 27.62 -9.01 37.76
N ALA A 140 27.81 -10.05 36.95
CA ALA A 140 29.04 -10.33 36.21
C ALA A 140 29.02 -9.79 34.75
N TYR A 141 28.17 -8.80 34.43
CA TYR A 141 28.09 -8.23 33.09
C TYR A 141 29.43 -7.66 32.58
N PRO A 142 30.31 -7.03 33.39
CA PRO A 142 31.57 -6.50 32.86
C PRO A 142 32.45 -7.59 32.26
N GLN A 143 32.52 -8.76 32.90
CA GLN A 143 33.26 -9.92 32.39
C GLN A 143 32.65 -10.49 31.10
N LEU A 144 31.31 -10.47 30.98
CA LEU A 144 30.61 -10.86 29.76
C LEU A 144 30.89 -9.88 28.62
N VAL A 145 30.88 -8.57 28.88
CA VAL A 145 31.24 -7.54 27.88
C VAL A 145 32.67 -7.74 27.40
N HIS A 146 33.64 -7.95 28.29
CA HIS A 146 35.02 -8.28 27.90
C HIS A 146 35.09 -9.52 27.00
N THR A 147 34.30 -10.55 27.30
CA THR A 147 34.23 -11.78 26.49
C THR A 147 33.66 -11.50 25.11
N TYR A 148 32.60 -10.69 25.01
CA TYR A 148 32.00 -10.30 23.73
C TYR A 148 32.96 -9.46 22.91
N VAL A 149 33.63 -8.46 23.51
CA VAL A 149 34.66 -7.65 22.84
C VAL A 149 35.82 -8.52 22.35
N ALA A 150 36.30 -9.48 23.15
CA ALA A 150 37.36 -10.38 22.73
C ALA A 150 36.96 -11.23 21.51
N ARG A 151 35.69 -11.67 21.44
CA ARG A 151 35.16 -12.39 20.28
C ARG A 151 34.99 -11.48 19.06
N LEU A 152 34.48 -10.26 19.26
CA LEU A 152 34.38 -9.25 18.21
C LEU A 152 35.75 -8.94 17.62
N ARG A 153 36.77 -8.75 18.45
CA ARG A 153 38.15 -8.51 18.01
C ARG A 153 38.66 -9.62 17.10
N ARG A 154 38.40 -10.90 17.41
CA ARG A 154 38.79 -12.01 16.52
C ARG A 154 38.12 -11.96 15.15
N ILE A 155 36.96 -11.31 15.05
CA ILE A 155 36.20 -11.21 13.80
C ILE A 155 36.62 -9.97 13.01
N ILE A 156 36.77 -8.82 13.67
CA ILE A 156 36.92 -7.53 13.00
C ILE A 156 38.32 -6.93 13.05
N GLU A 157 39.26 -7.49 13.84
CA GLU A 157 40.65 -7.02 13.81
C GLU A 157 41.35 -7.50 12.54
N PRO A 158 42.19 -6.65 11.93
CA PRO A 158 42.99 -7.07 10.78
C PRO A 158 43.86 -8.27 11.17
N GLY A 159 43.95 -9.26 10.27
CA GLY A 159 44.87 -10.39 10.43
C GLY A 159 46.32 -9.92 10.62
N PRO A 160 47.18 -10.71 11.30
CA PRO A 160 48.58 -10.36 11.56
C PRO A 160 49.32 -10.14 10.23
N GLY A 161 49.48 -8.88 9.83
CA GLY A 161 50.08 -8.51 8.53
C GLY A 161 49.62 -7.18 7.94
N HIS A 162 48.51 -6.59 8.38
CA HIS A 162 48.08 -5.26 7.93
C HIS A 162 48.56 -4.20 8.92
N GLY A 163 49.49 -3.35 8.50
CA GLY A 163 50.26 -2.39 9.33
C GLY A 163 49.49 -1.22 9.96
N GLY A 164 48.32 -1.46 10.54
CA GLY A 164 47.63 -0.51 11.41
C GLY A 164 47.99 -0.77 12.87
N THR A 165 48.62 0.20 13.55
CA THR A 165 49.00 0.10 14.96
C THR A 165 47.82 0.17 15.94
N THR A 166 46.62 0.52 15.46
CA THR A 166 45.44 0.77 16.30
C THR A 166 44.42 -0.37 16.17
N ARG A 167 44.05 -0.98 17.30
CA ARG A 167 43.00 -2.02 17.35
C ARG A 167 41.65 -1.47 16.88
N ARG A 168 40.88 -2.27 16.16
CA ARG A 168 39.54 -1.91 15.67
C ARG A 168 38.55 -1.61 16.79
N ILE A 169 38.60 -2.37 17.87
CA ILE A 169 37.93 -2.00 19.13
C ILE A 169 39.01 -1.73 20.17
N SER A 170 39.17 -0.47 20.55
CA SER A 170 40.09 -0.06 21.60
C SER A 170 39.39 -0.04 22.95
N THR A 171 40.07 -0.52 23.98
CA THR A 171 39.60 -0.37 25.37
C THR A 171 40.14 0.95 25.89
N VAL A 172 39.25 1.84 26.32
CA VAL A 172 39.59 3.14 26.90
C VAL A 172 39.10 3.21 28.33
N ARG A 173 39.53 4.25 29.07
CA ARG A 173 39.03 4.47 30.43
C ARG A 173 37.51 4.71 30.36
N GLY A 174 36.74 3.81 30.98
CA GLY A 174 35.28 3.92 31.07
C GLY A 174 34.49 3.15 30.00
N GLY A 175 35.12 2.59 28.97
CA GLY A 175 34.37 1.97 27.88
C GLY A 175 35.20 1.41 26.72
N TYR A 176 34.56 1.39 25.56
CA TYR A 176 35.15 0.92 24.31
C TYR A 176 34.93 1.93 23.19
N VAL A 177 35.88 1.98 22.26
CA VAL A 177 35.81 2.81 21.05
C VAL A 177 35.94 1.90 19.84
N PHE A 178 35.06 2.07 18.86
CA PHE A 178 35.23 1.47 17.53
C PHE A 178 35.96 2.44 16.61
N ASN A 179 37.16 2.05 16.18
CA ASN A 179 38.00 2.85 15.30
C ASN A 179 37.64 2.56 13.84
N SER A 180 37.01 3.54 13.18
CA SER A 180 36.49 3.40 11.83
C SER A 180 37.60 3.39 10.75
N GLY A 181 38.76 3.98 11.05
CA GLY A 181 39.84 4.19 10.09
C GLY A 181 40.35 2.89 9.45
N GLY A 182 40.09 2.68 8.16
CA GLY A 182 40.48 1.46 7.43
C GLY A 182 39.42 0.35 7.43
N VAL A 183 38.20 0.63 7.92
CA VAL A 183 37.00 -0.17 7.66
C VAL A 183 36.13 0.58 6.66
N ARG A 184 35.53 -0.13 5.71
CA ARG A 184 34.49 0.44 4.87
C ARG A 184 33.17 0.46 5.65
N LEU A 185 32.83 1.59 6.25
CA LEU A 185 31.56 1.78 6.95
C LEU A 185 30.56 2.49 6.03
N ASP A 186 29.38 1.91 5.81
CA ASP A 186 28.32 2.52 5.00
C ASP A 186 27.78 3.83 5.59
N LEU A 187 27.71 3.93 6.93
CA LEU A 187 27.36 5.15 7.65
C LEU A 187 28.34 6.30 7.34
N SER A 188 29.66 6.05 7.39
CA SER A 188 30.66 7.06 7.03
C SER A 188 30.52 7.51 5.58
N ARG A 189 30.25 6.57 4.65
CA ARG A 189 30.03 6.88 3.24
C ARG A 189 28.79 7.75 3.02
N PHE A 190 27.70 7.44 3.72
CA PHE A 190 26.49 8.25 3.68
C PHE A 190 26.78 9.69 4.13
N GLU A 191 27.43 9.88 5.28
CA GLU A 191 27.76 11.21 5.82
C GLU A 191 28.72 11.98 4.92
N GLU A 192 29.77 11.34 4.41
CA GLU A 192 30.73 11.96 3.49
C GLU A 192 30.07 12.43 2.19
N ARG A 193 29.18 11.61 1.62
CA ARG A 193 28.46 11.92 0.38
C ARG A 193 27.44 13.03 0.59
N ALA A 194 26.67 12.98 1.68
CA ALA A 194 25.72 14.02 2.04
C ALA A 194 26.42 15.37 2.28
N ALA A 195 27.55 15.37 3.01
CA ALA A 195 28.32 16.58 3.26
C ALA A 195 28.96 17.14 1.98
N LEU A 196 29.44 16.29 1.08
CA LEU A 196 29.96 16.73 -0.22
C LEU A 196 28.83 17.31 -1.09
N ALA A 197 27.66 16.67 -1.12
CA ALA A 197 26.49 17.14 -1.83
C ALA A 197 26.08 18.55 -1.38
N ALA A 198 25.96 18.76 -0.07
CA ALA A 198 25.60 20.05 0.52
C ALA A 198 26.57 21.18 0.12
N ARG A 199 27.89 20.90 0.11
CA ARG A 199 28.89 21.88 -0.35
C ARG A 199 28.80 22.16 -1.85
N THR A 200 28.44 21.16 -2.64
CA THR A 200 28.40 21.26 -4.12
C THR A 200 27.09 21.90 -4.61
N ALA A 201 26.04 21.91 -3.78
CA ALA A 201 24.68 22.29 -4.18
C ALA A 201 24.54 23.72 -4.71
N MET A 202 25.43 24.63 -4.31
CA MET A 202 25.44 26.01 -4.79
C MET A 202 26.17 26.16 -6.13
N ASP A 203 27.30 25.45 -6.30
CA ASP A 203 28.17 25.58 -7.48
C ASP A 203 27.68 24.70 -8.65
N ASP A 204 27.29 23.46 -8.36
CA ASP A 204 26.74 22.51 -9.34
C ASP A 204 25.57 21.73 -8.73
N PRO A 205 24.35 22.28 -8.84
CA PRO A 205 23.13 21.62 -8.40
C PRO A 205 22.91 20.21 -8.98
N SER A 206 23.33 19.95 -10.22
CA SER A 206 23.13 18.64 -10.85
C SER A 206 24.08 17.60 -10.27
N ALA A 207 25.35 17.96 -10.08
CA ALA A 207 26.31 17.07 -9.42
C ALA A 207 25.95 16.81 -7.95
N ALA A 208 25.45 17.83 -7.24
CA ALA A 208 24.98 17.70 -5.87
C ALA A 208 23.79 16.72 -5.77
N LEU A 209 22.85 16.78 -6.72
CA LEU A 209 21.73 15.83 -6.78
C LEU A 209 22.21 14.38 -6.91
N ASP A 210 23.23 14.14 -7.74
CA ASP A 210 23.83 12.82 -7.90
C ASP A 210 24.58 12.34 -6.65
N LEU A 211 25.21 13.25 -5.90
CA LEU A 211 25.87 12.94 -4.64
C LEU A 211 24.87 12.59 -3.53
N TYR A 212 23.77 13.34 -3.42
CA TYR A 212 22.66 13.00 -2.53
C TYR A 212 22.05 11.63 -2.87
N ARG A 213 21.84 11.35 -4.16
CA ARG A 213 21.37 10.04 -4.62
C ARG A 213 22.32 8.91 -4.23
N GLN A 214 23.63 9.13 -4.33
CA GLN A 214 24.64 8.16 -3.90
C GLN A 214 24.61 7.93 -2.38
N ALA A 215 24.37 8.98 -1.59
CA ALA A 215 24.21 8.86 -0.15
C ALA A 215 22.96 8.03 0.21
N LEU A 216 21.79 8.37 -0.35
CA LEU A 216 20.54 7.67 -0.07
C LEU A 216 20.56 6.20 -0.51
N ARG A 217 21.32 5.85 -1.56
CA ARG A 217 21.52 4.45 -1.99
C ARG A 217 22.25 3.57 -0.98
N CYS A 218 22.94 4.15 0.00
CA CYS A 218 23.57 3.37 1.07
C CYS A 218 22.52 2.72 1.98
N TRP A 219 21.29 3.25 2.02
CA TRP A 219 20.19 2.74 2.82
C TRP A 219 19.49 1.56 2.12
N GLN A 220 19.49 0.40 2.77
CA GLN A 220 18.85 -0.84 2.30
C GLN A 220 17.59 -1.19 3.11
N GLY A 221 17.27 -0.40 4.12
CA GLY A 221 16.16 -0.56 5.04
C GLY A 221 16.43 0.18 6.35
N ARG A 222 15.64 -0.14 7.38
CA ARG A 222 15.76 0.46 8.71
C ARG A 222 17.16 0.32 9.27
N LEU A 223 17.72 1.39 9.81
CA LEU A 223 18.99 1.37 10.54
C LEU A 223 18.99 0.27 11.61
N LEU A 224 19.93 -0.67 11.52
CA LEU A 224 20.04 -1.84 12.40
C LEU A 224 18.70 -2.61 12.53
N GLN A 225 18.08 -2.89 11.38
CA GLN A 225 16.73 -3.49 11.28
C GLN A 225 16.56 -4.78 12.11
N ASP A 226 17.62 -5.55 12.28
CA ASP A 226 17.62 -6.84 12.98
C ASP A 226 17.93 -6.73 14.49
N LEU A 227 18.11 -5.51 15.00
CA LEU A 227 18.49 -5.22 16.39
C LEU A 227 17.49 -4.24 17.04
N PRO A 228 16.25 -4.68 17.33
CA PRO A 228 15.20 -3.80 17.85
C PRO A 228 15.54 -3.11 19.19
N GLN A 229 16.38 -3.74 20.01
CA GLN A 229 16.88 -3.16 21.27
C GLN A 229 17.70 -1.87 21.09
N LEU A 230 18.16 -1.58 19.87
CA LEU A 230 18.92 -0.36 19.55
C LEU A 230 18.06 0.77 18.97
N TRP A 231 16.80 0.51 18.56
CA TRP A 231 16.00 1.48 17.81
C TRP A 231 15.70 2.78 18.56
N HIS A 232 15.62 2.72 19.89
CA HIS A 232 15.37 3.89 20.74
C HIS A 232 16.66 4.53 21.27
N HIS A 233 17.83 3.99 20.91
CA HIS A 233 19.09 4.55 21.36
C HIS A 233 19.32 5.94 20.74
N PRO A 234 19.73 6.97 21.50
CA PRO A 234 19.86 8.34 20.99
C PRO A 234 20.70 8.46 19.72
N SER A 235 21.79 7.68 19.63
CA SER A 235 22.67 7.72 18.45
C SER A 235 22.07 7.05 17.22
N VAL A 236 21.20 6.07 17.39
CA VAL A 236 20.44 5.43 16.29
C VAL A 236 19.36 6.40 15.80
N VAL A 237 18.61 7.01 16.73
CA VAL A 237 17.61 8.04 16.42
C VAL A 237 18.25 9.23 15.68
N ARG A 238 19.44 9.69 16.11
CA ARG A 238 20.17 10.79 15.45
C ARG A 238 20.52 10.47 14.00
N VAL A 239 20.99 9.26 13.72
CA VAL A 239 21.34 8.84 12.35
C VAL A 239 20.09 8.65 11.50
N ALA A 240 19.00 8.12 12.07
CA ALA A 240 17.70 8.02 11.39
C ALA A 240 17.15 9.42 11.04
N GLN A 241 17.24 10.40 11.94
CA GLN A 241 16.84 11.78 11.62
C GLN A 241 17.72 12.37 10.51
N ARG A 242 19.03 12.12 10.55
CA ARG A 242 19.95 12.59 9.50
C ARG A 242 19.60 12.02 8.12
N HIS A 243 19.11 10.78 8.04
CA HIS A 243 18.57 10.20 6.80
C HIS A 243 17.44 11.06 6.22
N ILE A 244 16.49 11.45 7.07
CA ILE A 244 15.32 12.23 6.70
C ILE A 244 15.73 13.62 6.23
N ASP A 245 16.64 14.27 6.95
CA ASP A 245 17.14 15.60 6.58
C ASP A 245 17.77 15.57 5.18
N VAL A 246 18.62 14.56 4.92
CA VAL A 246 19.26 14.38 3.61
C VAL A 246 18.24 14.03 2.52
N ALA A 247 17.21 13.26 2.84
CA ALA A 247 16.10 12.97 1.93
C ALA A 247 15.31 14.23 1.57
N ILE A 248 15.04 15.10 2.55
CA ILE A 248 14.39 16.40 2.34
C ILE A 248 15.27 17.32 1.48
N GLU A 249 16.55 17.46 1.79
CA GLU A 249 17.52 18.25 1.01
C GLU A 249 17.58 17.78 -0.45
N PHE A 250 17.63 16.46 -0.67
CA PHE A 250 17.59 15.84 -1.99
C PHE A 250 16.31 16.19 -2.76
N ALA A 251 15.15 16.09 -2.09
CA ALA A 251 13.87 16.38 -2.71
C ALA A 251 13.71 17.85 -3.07
N ASP A 252 14.11 18.76 -2.20
CA ASP A 252 14.07 20.21 -2.47
C ASP A 252 14.97 20.58 -3.65
N LEU A 253 16.14 19.93 -3.78
CA LEU A 253 17.01 20.10 -4.95
C LEU A 253 16.40 19.49 -6.23
N ALA A 254 15.81 18.30 -6.14
CA ALA A 254 15.16 17.64 -7.27
C ALA A 254 13.97 18.43 -7.80
N LEU A 255 13.14 18.98 -6.91
CA LEU A 255 12.00 19.83 -7.25
C LEU A 255 12.46 21.12 -7.94
N ARG A 256 13.50 21.79 -7.44
CA ARG A 256 14.08 22.98 -8.08
C ARG A 256 14.62 22.72 -9.49
N LEU A 257 15.17 21.52 -9.73
CA LEU A 257 15.69 21.09 -11.03
C LEU A 257 14.63 20.47 -11.95
N ASN A 258 13.35 20.47 -11.54
CA ASN A 258 12.23 19.86 -12.24
C ASN A 258 12.45 18.35 -12.54
N ARG A 259 13.14 17.65 -11.65
CA ARG A 259 13.43 16.20 -11.71
C ARG A 259 12.59 15.41 -10.71
N SER A 260 11.31 15.77 -10.59
CA SER A 260 10.38 15.28 -9.57
C SER A 260 10.16 13.76 -9.58
N ALA A 261 10.23 13.12 -10.76
CA ALA A 261 10.08 11.67 -10.89
C ALA A 261 11.15 10.87 -10.12
N PHE A 262 12.38 11.38 -10.09
CA PHE A 262 13.49 10.74 -9.38
C PHE A 262 13.35 10.84 -7.86
N ALA A 263 12.77 11.92 -7.36
CA ALA A 263 12.62 12.14 -5.93
C ALA A 263 11.72 11.07 -5.29
N VAL A 264 10.62 10.68 -5.96
CA VAL A 264 9.64 9.72 -5.40
C VAL A 264 10.25 8.35 -5.10
N GLU A 265 11.22 7.88 -5.87
CA GLU A 265 11.83 6.55 -5.67
C GLU A 265 12.63 6.49 -4.36
N TYR A 266 13.48 7.48 -4.11
CA TYR A 266 14.38 7.49 -2.95
C TYR A 266 13.69 7.93 -1.66
N LEU A 267 12.65 8.78 -1.75
CA LEU A 267 11.90 9.23 -0.57
C LEU A 267 10.99 8.15 0.03
N ARG A 268 10.62 7.13 -0.75
CA ARG A 268 9.75 6.04 -0.26
C ARG A 268 10.38 5.24 0.88
N VAL A 269 11.69 5.00 0.83
CA VAL A 269 12.40 4.26 1.88
C VAL A 269 12.35 5.00 3.21
N ALA A 270 12.68 6.30 3.20
CA ALA A 270 12.58 7.16 4.38
C ALA A 270 11.13 7.28 4.90
N SER A 271 10.14 7.28 4.02
CA SER A 271 8.71 7.33 4.41
C SER A 271 8.23 6.08 5.15
N TYR A 272 8.85 4.91 4.95
CA TYR A 272 8.48 3.71 5.71
C TYR A 272 9.02 3.74 7.14
N GLU A 273 10.16 4.42 7.36
CA GLU A 273 10.78 4.55 8.67
C GLU A 273 10.04 5.57 9.54
N GLU A 274 9.73 6.74 8.98
CA GLU A 274 9.08 7.84 9.70
C GLU A 274 7.83 8.33 8.94
N PRO A 275 6.74 7.55 8.97
CA PRO A 275 5.54 7.85 8.19
C PRO A 275 4.80 9.10 8.67
N LEU A 276 5.06 9.57 9.90
CA LEU A 276 4.46 10.78 10.47
C LEU A 276 5.32 12.04 10.26
N HIS A 277 6.50 11.94 9.62
CA HIS A 277 7.38 13.10 9.44
C HIS A 277 6.83 14.04 8.37
N GLU A 278 6.09 15.07 8.81
CA GLU A 278 5.28 15.94 7.96
C GLU A 278 6.11 16.62 6.85
N SER A 279 7.28 17.16 7.14
CA SER A 279 8.11 17.82 6.13
C SER A 279 8.56 16.87 5.00
N LEU A 280 8.82 15.60 5.31
CA LEU A 280 9.18 14.57 4.34
C LEU A 280 7.97 14.23 3.46
N GLN A 281 6.81 14.05 4.10
CA GLN A 281 5.56 13.76 3.39
C GLN A 281 5.16 14.92 2.46
N ALA A 282 5.37 16.18 2.87
CA ALA A 282 5.14 17.35 2.02
C ALA A 282 5.96 17.29 0.72
N ARG A 283 7.25 16.93 0.80
CA ARG A 283 8.10 16.78 -0.40
C ARG A 283 7.67 15.61 -1.28
N ILE A 284 7.24 14.50 -0.68
CA ILE A 284 6.71 13.36 -1.45
C ILE A 284 5.44 13.78 -2.20
N MET A 285 4.54 14.54 -1.56
CA MET A 285 3.34 15.08 -2.21
C MET A 285 3.71 15.96 -3.40
N LEU A 286 4.62 16.92 -3.21
CA LEU A 286 5.06 17.83 -4.27
C LEU A 286 5.77 17.07 -5.41
N ALA A 287 6.62 16.09 -5.09
CA ALA A 287 7.31 15.27 -6.08
C ALA A 287 6.34 14.41 -6.90
N LEU A 288 5.34 13.79 -6.25
CA LEU A 288 4.28 13.03 -6.92
C LEU A 288 3.44 13.92 -7.84
N ALA A 289 3.08 15.13 -7.41
CA ALA A 289 2.34 16.08 -8.24
C ALA A 289 3.17 16.54 -9.44
N GLY A 290 4.44 16.90 -9.22
CA GLY A 290 5.38 17.28 -10.27
C GLY A 290 5.73 16.15 -11.25
N SER A 291 5.48 14.88 -10.88
CA SER A 291 5.62 13.73 -11.77
C SER A 291 4.30 13.34 -12.45
N GLY A 292 3.28 14.19 -12.44
CA GLY A 292 1.95 13.93 -13.04
C GLY A 292 1.05 12.98 -12.23
N ARG A 293 1.43 12.58 -11.01
CA ARG A 293 0.68 11.65 -10.14
C ARG A 293 -0.13 12.40 -9.07
N ARG A 294 -0.86 13.45 -9.45
CA ARG A 294 -1.59 14.35 -8.53
C ARG A 294 -2.58 13.62 -7.60
N ALA A 295 -3.37 12.69 -8.14
CA ALA A 295 -4.31 11.91 -7.33
C ALA A 295 -3.59 11.07 -6.25
N ALA A 296 -2.36 10.62 -6.49
CA ALA A 296 -1.57 9.93 -5.48
C ALA A 296 -1.05 10.89 -4.39
N ALA A 297 -0.70 12.13 -4.75
CA ALA A 297 -0.30 13.16 -3.79
C ALA A 297 -1.46 13.57 -2.87
N LEU A 298 -2.68 13.73 -3.39
CA LEU A 298 -3.86 14.06 -2.58
C LEU A 298 -4.34 12.90 -1.71
N ARG A 299 -4.18 11.66 -2.16
CA ARG A 299 -4.38 10.48 -1.29
C ARG A 299 -3.38 10.47 -0.14
N LEU A 300 -2.10 10.73 -0.41
CA LEU A 300 -1.06 10.80 0.62
C LEU A 300 -1.38 11.85 1.70
N PHE A 301 -1.86 13.04 1.32
CA PHE A 301 -2.36 14.04 2.28
C PHE A 301 -3.47 13.50 3.17
N THR A 302 -4.44 12.80 2.56
CA THR A 302 -5.62 12.29 3.26
C THR A 302 -5.21 11.19 4.25
N ASP A 303 -4.35 10.27 3.80
CA ASP A 303 -3.81 9.19 4.63
C ASP A 303 -2.98 9.73 5.79
N LEU A 304 -2.08 10.69 5.53
CA LEU A 304 -1.26 11.33 6.56
C LEU A 304 -2.13 12.07 7.58
N ARG A 305 -3.12 12.85 7.14
CA ARG A 305 -4.04 13.56 8.03
C ARG A 305 -4.80 12.61 8.96
N MET A 306 -5.32 11.51 8.40
CA MET A 306 -5.99 10.48 9.21
C MET A 306 -5.03 9.88 10.24
N ARG A 307 -3.77 9.63 9.84
CA ARG A 307 -2.76 9.03 10.71
C ARG A 307 -2.30 9.97 11.83
N LEU A 308 -2.02 11.23 11.53
CA LEU A 308 -1.67 12.27 12.53
C LEU A 308 -2.81 12.43 13.56
N LYS A 309 -4.06 12.48 13.09
CA LYS A 309 -5.23 12.57 13.96
C LYS A 309 -5.43 11.34 14.83
N LYS A 310 -5.15 10.15 14.29
CA LYS A 310 -5.30 8.87 15.00
C LYS A 310 -4.20 8.65 16.04
N GLU A 311 -2.94 8.88 15.66
CA GLU A 311 -1.77 8.51 16.47
C GLU A 311 -1.32 9.64 17.40
N LEU A 312 -1.45 10.90 16.98
CA LEU A 312 -0.98 12.07 17.75
C LEU A 312 -2.13 13.00 18.19
N GLY A 313 -3.33 12.85 17.63
CA GLY A 313 -4.48 13.72 17.96
C GLY A 313 -4.35 15.14 17.43
N VAL A 314 -3.42 15.39 16.51
CA VAL A 314 -3.13 16.70 15.92
C VAL A 314 -3.63 16.78 14.48
N GLU A 315 -3.94 17.98 14.01
CA GLU A 315 -4.17 18.25 12.58
C GLU A 315 -2.84 18.48 11.86
N PRO A 316 -2.79 18.31 10.52
CA PRO A 316 -1.56 18.52 9.76
C PRO A 316 -1.02 19.94 9.89
N SER A 317 0.29 20.04 9.92
CA SER A 317 1.07 21.28 9.90
C SER A 317 0.77 22.13 8.67
N GLU A 318 1.10 23.41 8.81
CA GLU A 318 0.96 24.40 7.74
C GLU A 318 1.73 24.00 6.46
N GLU A 319 2.87 23.33 6.60
CA GLU A 319 3.69 22.87 5.48
C GLU A 319 2.95 21.83 4.62
N ILE A 320 2.21 20.90 5.25
CA ILE A 320 1.38 19.92 4.57
C ILE A 320 0.19 20.60 3.86
N TRP A 321 -0.42 21.59 4.50
CA TRP A 321 -1.50 22.38 3.89
C TRP A 321 -1.02 23.20 2.69
N GLN A 322 0.16 23.81 2.78
CA GLN A 322 0.78 24.55 1.67
C GLN A 322 1.10 23.62 0.50
N ALA A 323 1.64 22.42 0.76
CA ALA A 323 1.86 21.42 -0.27
C ALA A 323 0.55 21.04 -0.96
N ARG A 324 -0.52 20.78 -0.21
CA ARG A 324 -1.86 20.48 -0.77
C ARG A 324 -2.39 21.62 -1.64
N ASN A 325 -2.34 22.85 -1.14
CA ASN A 325 -2.87 24.01 -1.84
C ASN A 325 -2.08 24.30 -3.13
N SER A 326 -0.75 24.11 -3.11
CA SER A 326 0.09 24.24 -4.30
C SER A 326 -0.31 23.25 -5.40
N ILE A 327 -0.67 22.02 -5.02
CA ILE A 327 -1.13 20.98 -5.96
C ILE A 327 -2.50 21.36 -6.56
N LEU A 328 -3.41 21.94 -5.77
CA LEU A 328 -4.74 22.36 -6.23
C LEU A 328 -4.70 23.60 -7.14
N VAL A 329 -3.81 24.57 -6.87
CA VAL A 329 -3.65 25.78 -7.69
C VAL A 329 -3.08 25.45 -9.07
N GLN A 330 -2.16 24.48 -9.16
CA GLN A 330 -1.66 23.99 -10.45
C GLN A 330 -2.76 23.38 -11.33
N ASP A 331 -3.80 22.77 -10.72
CA ASP A 331 -4.96 22.21 -11.43
C ASP A 331 -5.85 23.30 -12.05
N GLY A 332 -5.95 24.46 -11.41
CA GLY A 332 -6.69 25.62 -11.93
C GLY A 332 -5.93 26.42 -13.00
N ALA A 333 -4.60 26.36 -13.02
CA ALA A 333 -3.77 27.03 -14.02
C ALA A 333 -3.67 26.21 -15.32
N GLU A 334 -3.57 24.87 -15.23
CA GLU A 334 -3.57 23.98 -16.40
C GLU A 334 -4.95 23.81 -17.06
N ASN A 335 -6.04 23.98 -16.29
CA ASN A 335 -7.41 23.96 -16.82
C ASN A 335 -7.95 25.33 -17.28
N ARG A 336 -7.11 26.37 -17.34
CA ARG A 336 -7.51 27.64 -17.94
C ARG A 336 -7.33 27.53 -19.46
N PRO A 337 -8.40 27.65 -20.29
CA PRO A 337 -8.20 27.78 -21.72
C PRO A 337 -7.33 29.00 -21.94
N GLU A 338 -6.21 28.78 -22.64
CA GLU A 338 -5.23 29.78 -23.01
C GLU A 338 -5.96 30.97 -23.64
N ALA A 339 -6.12 32.04 -22.87
CA ALA A 339 -6.78 33.24 -23.31
C ALA A 339 -5.91 33.83 -24.42
N ALA A 340 -6.36 33.65 -25.67
CA ALA A 340 -5.84 34.37 -26.82
C ALA A 340 -5.75 35.85 -26.45
N GLY A 341 -4.53 36.40 -26.51
CA GLY A 341 -4.23 37.77 -26.13
C GLY A 341 -5.11 38.78 -26.88
N PRO A 342 -5.34 39.97 -26.30
CA PRO A 342 -6.16 40.99 -26.94
C PRO A 342 -5.41 41.51 -28.17
N ALA A 343 -6.00 41.36 -29.36
CA ALA A 343 -5.62 42.14 -30.52
C ALA A 343 -6.01 43.61 -30.27
N PRO A 344 -5.12 44.59 -30.56
CA PRO A 344 -5.41 46.00 -30.33
C PRO A 344 -6.20 46.60 -31.49
N GLY A 345 -7.20 47.41 -31.14
CA GLY A 345 -7.74 48.46 -32.02
C GLY A 345 -9.03 48.08 -32.72
N GLU A 346 -10.15 48.66 -32.27
CA GLU A 346 -10.83 49.69 -33.07
C GLU A 346 -11.97 50.31 -32.25
N GLN A 347 -11.83 51.62 -32.04
CA GLN A 347 -12.86 52.51 -31.52
C GLN A 347 -13.84 52.87 -32.64
N TYR A 348 -15.13 52.59 -32.46
CA TYR A 348 -16.26 53.40 -32.95
C TYR A 348 -17.45 53.01 -32.03
N GLY A 349 -18.02 53.89 -31.21
CA GLY A 349 -18.84 55.02 -31.62
C GLY A 349 -20.31 54.60 -31.62
N THR A 350 -21.01 54.75 -30.49
CA THR A 350 -22.48 54.89 -30.47
C THR A 350 -22.85 56.36 -30.74
N PRO A 351 -24.10 56.70 -31.12
CA PRO A 351 -25.21 55.87 -31.61
C PRO A 351 -25.81 56.45 -32.93
N ASP A 352 -26.76 55.77 -33.60
CA ASP A 352 -28.15 56.26 -33.71
C ASP A 352 -29.06 55.48 -34.68
N HIS A 353 -30.30 55.34 -34.25
CA HIS A 353 -31.60 55.00 -34.86
C HIS A 353 -31.78 54.12 -36.13
N SER A 354 -32.80 53.25 -35.96
CA SER A 354 -33.77 52.76 -36.95
C SER A 354 -33.37 51.61 -37.88
N TRP A 355 -33.72 50.39 -37.46
CA TRP A 355 -34.04 49.31 -38.41
C TRP A 355 -35.29 48.56 -37.94
N ASN A 356 -36.40 48.80 -38.65
CA ASN A 356 -37.60 47.98 -38.63
C ASN A 356 -37.44 46.91 -39.72
N GLY A 357 -36.94 45.73 -39.33
CA GLY A 357 -36.90 44.54 -40.17
C GLY A 357 -37.31 43.31 -39.35
N PRO A 358 -37.93 42.29 -39.96
CA PRO A 358 -38.36 41.10 -39.22
C PRO A 358 -37.14 40.41 -38.62
N LEU A 359 -37.16 40.15 -37.31
CA LEU A 359 -36.12 39.35 -36.67
C LEU A 359 -36.03 37.98 -37.36
N PRO A 360 -34.84 37.50 -37.74
CA PRO A 360 -34.66 36.09 -38.04
C PRO A 360 -35.00 35.26 -36.78
N PRO A 361 -35.52 34.04 -36.92
CA PRO A 361 -35.87 33.22 -35.76
C PRO A 361 -34.63 33.07 -34.88
N ARG A 362 -34.74 33.54 -33.63
CA ARG A 362 -33.74 33.29 -32.60
C ARG A 362 -33.61 31.78 -32.47
N THR A 363 -32.52 31.23 -32.99
CA THR A 363 -32.04 29.92 -32.55
C THR A 363 -31.89 30.02 -31.03
N PRO A 364 -32.55 29.15 -30.24
CA PRO A 364 -32.30 29.12 -28.82
C PRO A 364 -30.80 28.86 -28.61
N PRO A 365 -30.18 29.48 -27.59
CA PRO A 365 -28.82 29.11 -27.22
C PRO A 365 -28.76 27.59 -27.04
N PRO A 366 -27.64 26.92 -27.37
CA PRO A 366 -27.54 25.48 -27.15
C PRO A 366 -27.93 25.21 -25.70
N SER A 367 -29.06 24.52 -25.56
CA SER A 367 -29.58 24.01 -24.31
C SER A 367 -28.40 23.50 -23.51
N SER A 368 -28.23 24.04 -22.30
CA SER A 368 -27.36 23.52 -21.25
C SER A 368 -27.20 22.02 -21.47
N ALA A 369 -25.98 21.59 -21.80
CA ALA A 369 -25.69 20.19 -22.07
C ALA A 369 -26.43 19.37 -21.02
N ARG A 370 -27.47 18.64 -21.46
CA ARG A 370 -28.13 17.66 -20.59
C ARG A 370 -26.96 16.85 -20.01
N PRO A 371 -26.90 16.65 -18.68
CA PRO A 371 -25.90 15.75 -18.14
C PRO A 371 -25.99 14.48 -18.97
N ARG A 372 -24.87 14.08 -19.59
CA ARG A 372 -24.78 12.80 -20.28
C ARG A 372 -25.43 11.80 -19.33
N SER A 373 -26.46 11.08 -19.78
CA SER A 373 -27.10 10.06 -18.97
C SER A 373 -25.99 9.07 -18.58
N LEU A 374 -25.46 9.25 -17.37
CA LEU A 374 -24.49 8.33 -16.82
C LEU A 374 -25.19 6.99 -16.78
N ALA A 375 -24.54 5.97 -17.33
CA ALA A 375 -25.06 4.62 -17.22
C ALA A 375 -25.35 4.33 -15.74
N PRO A 376 -26.45 3.62 -15.42
CA PRO A 376 -26.79 3.31 -14.06
C PRO A 376 -25.60 2.63 -13.37
N PRO A 377 -25.26 3.00 -12.12
CA PRO A 377 -24.16 2.38 -11.38
C PRO A 377 -24.33 0.86 -11.30
N ALA A 378 -23.25 0.11 -11.53
CA ALA A 378 -23.22 -1.35 -11.39
C ALA A 378 -22.02 -1.74 -10.51
N GLN A 379 -22.17 -1.59 -9.18
CA GLN A 379 -21.06 -1.65 -8.23
C GLN A 379 -20.91 -2.97 -7.48
N LEU A 380 -21.77 -3.95 -7.76
CA LEU A 380 -21.77 -5.21 -7.02
C LEU A 380 -20.44 -5.97 -7.19
N PRO A 381 -19.84 -6.47 -6.10
CA PRO A 381 -18.69 -7.38 -6.17
C PRO A 381 -19.03 -8.66 -6.95
N PRO A 382 -18.02 -9.39 -7.48
CA PRO A 382 -18.26 -10.64 -8.18
C PRO A 382 -18.86 -11.72 -7.25
N VAL A 383 -19.75 -12.55 -7.78
CA VAL A 383 -20.29 -13.72 -7.07
C VAL A 383 -19.22 -14.80 -6.98
N ILE A 384 -18.97 -15.29 -5.77
CA ILE A 384 -18.08 -16.44 -5.55
C ILE A 384 -18.91 -17.73 -5.70
N ALA A 385 -18.71 -18.45 -6.79
CA ALA A 385 -19.30 -19.76 -7.04
C ALA A 385 -18.33 -20.90 -6.69
N PRO A 386 -18.83 -22.10 -6.35
CA PRO A 386 -20.23 -22.42 -6.05
C PRO A 386 -20.68 -21.89 -4.68
N PHE A 387 -21.99 -21.66 -4.54
CA PHE A 387 -22.64 -21.27 -3.29
C PHE A 387 -23.77 -22.24 -2.98
N THR A 388 -23.79 -22.69 -1.72
CA THR A 388 -24.60 -23.82 -1.25
C THR A 388 -25.43 -23.41 -0.04
N GLY A 389 -26.63 -23.98 0.08
CA GLY A 389 -27.57 -23.72 1.16
C GLY A 389 -28.21 -22.33 1.11
N ARG A 390 -28.81 -21.92 2.24
CA ARG A 390 -29.42 -20.61 2.46
C ARG A 390 -30.68 -20.28 1.64
N GLN A 391 -31.35 -21.31 1.13
CA GLN A 391 -32.56 -21.11 0.30
C GLN A 391 -33.70 -20.44 1.06
N GLN A 392 -33.86 -20.73 2.36
CA GLN A 392 -34.86 -20.08 3.20
C GLN A 392 -34.59 -18.58 3.34
N GLN A 393 -33.32 -18.20 3.49
CA GLN A 393 -32.92 -16.80 3.62
C GLN A 393 -33.06 -16.05 2.30
N LEU A 394 -32.71 -16.66 1.17
CA LEU A 394 -32.97 -16.09 -0.16
C LEU A 394 -34.48 -15.86 -0.37
N ALA A 395 -35.32 -16.86 -0.09
CA ALA A 395 -36.77 -16.73 -0.19
C ALA A 395 -37.35 -15.64 0.73
N ALA A 396 -36.75 -15.42 1.90
CA ALA A 396 -37.16 -14.34 2.80
C ALA A 396 -36.80 -12.95 2.22
N LEU A 397 -35.66 -12.80 1.54
CA LEU A 397 -35.32 -11.57 0.82
C LEU A 397 -36.25 -11.34 -0.39
N ASP A 398 -36.63 -12.40 -1.11
CA ASP A 398 -37.63 -12.32 -2.19
C ASP A 398 -38.99 -11.86 -1.64
N GLY A 399 -39.37 -12.36 -0.46
CA GLY A 399 -40.55 -11.92 0.27
C GLY A 399 -40.51 -10.43 0.62
N LEU A 400 -39.35 -9.92 1.05
CA LEU A 400 -39.14 -8.49 1.33
C LEU A 400 -39.34 -7.64 0.07
N LEU A 401 -38.75 -8.05 -1.06
CA LEU A 401 -38.90 -7.38 -2.35
C LEU A 401 -40.36 -7.36 -2.81
N ALA A 402 -41.07 -8.48 -2.68
CA ALA A 402 -42.49 -8.56 -2.99
C ALA A 402 -43.36 -7.67 -2.09
N GLN A 403 -43.02 -7.50 -0.80
CA GLN A 403 -43.70 -6.57 0.10
C GLN A 403 -43.43 -5.10 -0.26
N GLN A 404 -42.20 -4.80 -0.68
CA GLN A 404 -41.81 -3.48 -1.15
C GLN A 404 -42.64 -3.09 -2.38
N HIS A 405 -42.77 -3.98 -3.38
CA HIS A 405 -43.59 -3.75 -4.57
C HIS A 405 -45.07 -3.49 -4.26
N LYS A 406 -45.59 -4.02 -3.15
CA LYS A 406 -46.96 -3.79 -2.70
C LYS A 406 -47.14 -2.49 -1.90
N GLY A 407 -46.07 -1.72 -1.69
CA GLY A 407 -46.10 -0.40 -1.05
C GLY A 407 -46.28 -0.42 0.48
N TYR A 408 -46.04 -1.56 1.14
CA TYR A 408 -46.20 -1.69 2.60
C TYR A 408 -45.10 -0.99 3.41
N ALA A 409 -43.97 -0.64 2.78
CA ALA A 409 -42.87 0.09 3.40
C ALA A 409 -42.27 1.11 2.42
N ALA A 410 -41.76 2.22 2.97
CA ALA A 410 -41.08 3.25 2.18
C ALA A 410 -39.75 2.75 1.60
N VAL A 411 -39.04 1.84 2.27
CA VAL A 411 -37.82 1.18 1.78
C VAL A 411 -37.81 -0.25 2.32
N GLY A 412 -37.45 -1.24 1.49
CA GLY A 412 -37.23 -2.60 1.97
C GLY A 412 -35.83 -2.74 2.57
N ILE A 413 -35.71 -2.90 3.89
CA ILE A 413 -34.41 -3.00 4.56
C ILE A 413 -34.25 -4.40 5.16
N ALA A 414 -33.15 -5.08 4.85
CA ALA A 414 -32.77 -6.35 5.47
C ALA A 414 -31.45 -6.22 6.25
N ALA A 415 -31.46 -6.58 7.53
CA ALA A 415 -30.28 -6.63 8.39
C ALA A 415 -29.82 -8.09 8.55
N ILE A 416 -28.82 -8.49 7.75
CA ILE A 416 -28.23 -9.83 7.74
C ILE A 416 -27.09 -9.87 8.75
N HIS A 417 -27.28 -10.58 9.85
CA HIS A 417 -26.30 -10.62 10.94
C HIS A 417 -25.87 -12.04 11.31
N GLY A 418 -24.70 -12.17 11.95
CA GLY A 418 -24.15 -13.48 12.32
C GLY A 418 -22.64 -13.45 12.51
N PRO A 419 -22.05 -14.55 12.99
CA PRO A 419 -20.62 -14.64 13.29
C PRO A 419 -19.73 -14.37 12.07
N SER A 420 -18.44 -14.16 12.32
CA SER A 420 -17.46 -14.00 11.24
C SER A 420 -17.48 -15.23 10.32
N GLU A 421 -17.20 -15.01 9.03
CA GLU A 421 -17.02 -16.09 8.04
C GLU A 421 -18.25 -16.97 7.76
N ILE A 422 -19.42 -16.62 8.31
CA ILE A 422 -20.68 -17.36 8.13
C ILE A 422 -21.33 -17.18 6.75
N GLY A 423 -20.77 -16.29 5.92
CA GLY A 423 -21.21 -16.05 4.54
C GLY A 423 -22.24 -14.94 4.33
N LYS A 424 -22.35 -13.96 5.26
CA LYS A 424 -23.31 -12.84 5.14
C LYS A 424 -23.16 -12.06 3.84
N THR A 425 -21.94 -11.62 3.55
CA THR A 425 -21.59 -10.90 2.30
C THR A 425 -21.91 -11.75 1.07
N ALA A 426 -21.57 -13.03 1.10
CA ALA A 426 -21.84 -13.94 -0.01
C ALA A 426 -23.34 -14.07 -0.28
N LEU A 427 -24.18 -14.14 0.76
CA LEU A 427 -25.64 -14.18 0.64
C LEU A 427 -26.17 -12.88 0.02
N ALA A 428 -25.76 -11.73 0.57
CA ALA A 428 -26.21 -10.42 0.11
C ALA A 428 -25.84 -10.17 -1.35
N VAL A 429 -24.57 -10.41 -1.72
CA VAL A 429 -24.08 -10.25 -3.09
C VAL A 429 -24.77 -11.24 -4.03
N ARG A 430 -24.98 -12.50 -3.63
CA ARG A 430 -25.67 -13.47 -4.49
C ARG A 430 -27.11 -13.05 -4.79
N TRP A 431 -27.87 -12.66 -3.77
CA TRP A 431 -29.24 -12.18 -3.95
C TRP A 431 -29.28 -10.93 -4.82
N ALA A 432 -28.34 -10.01 -4.61
CA ALA A 432 -28.22 -8.77 -5.37
C ALA A 432 -28.00 -9.01 -6.87
N HIS A 433 -27.15 -9.97 -7.24
CA HIS A 433 -26.96 -10.37 -8.64
C HIS A 433 -28.20 -11.04 -9.24
N GLN A 434 -28.92 -11.86 -8.46
CA GLN A 434 -30.14 -12.54 -8.91
C GLN A 434 -31.28 -11.58 -9.25
N HIS A 435 -31.36 -10.44 -8.56
CA HIS A 435 -32.45 -9.47 -8.70
C HIS A 435 -32.03 -8.14 -9.32
N HIS A 436 -30.83 -8.05 -9.90
CA HIS A 436 -30.30 -6.79 -10.44
C HIS A 436 -31.21 -6.15 -11.50
N ASP A 437 -31.94 -6.96 -12.29
CA ASP A 437 -32.90 -6.51 -13.30
C ASP A 437 -34.12 -5.78 -12.71
N GLU A 438 -34.44 -6.00 -11.44
CA GLU A 438 -35.55 -5.32 -10.75
C GLU A 438 -35.20 -3.87 -10.35
N PHE A 439 -33.90 -3.51 -10.42
CA PHE A 439 -33.34 -2.22 -10.05
C PHE A 439 -32.65 -1.55 -11.26
N PRO A 440 -33.43 -1.07 -12.26
CA PRO A 440 -32.89 -0.56 -13.52
C PRO A 440 -32.08 0.73 -13.37
N ASP A 441 -32.28 1.46 -12.27
CA ASP A 441 -31.56 2.73 -12.04
C ASP A 441 -30.16 2.51 -11.43
N GLY A 442 -29.86 1.28 -10.97
CA GLY A 442 -28.51 0.83 -10.65
C GLY A 442 -28.39 0.11 -9.30
N GLN A 443 -27.18 -0.38 -9.04
CA GLN A 443 -26.77 -0.99 -7.78
C GLN A 443 -25.55 -0.28 -7.18
N LEU A 444 -25.65 0.05 -5.90
CA LEU A 444 -24.60 0.69 -5.10
C LEU A 444 -24.06 -0.31 -4.06
N TYR A 445 -22.75 -0.33 -3.88
CA TYR A 445 -22.09 -1.20 -2.91
C TYR A 445 -21.06 -0.42 -2.09
N ALA A 446 -21.05 -0.64 -0.78
CA ALA A 446 -20.02 -0.13 0.12
C ALA A 446 -19.67 -1.15 1.20
N ASP A 447 -18.38 -1.39 1.39
CA ASP A 447 -17.82 -2.05 2.56
C ASP A 447 -17.59 -1.01 3.66
N LEU A 448 -18.27 -1.20 4.79
CA LEU A 448 -18.31 -0.30 5.94
C LEU A 448 -17.23 -0.62 6.98
N GLN A 449 -16.52 -1.74 6.83
CA GLN A 449 -15.38 -2.16 7.67
C GLN A 449 -15.68 -2.14 9.17
N GLY A 450 -16.92 -2.45 9.54
CA GLY A 450 -17.41 -2.44 10.90
C GLY A 450 -16.87 -3.55 11.78
N SER A 451 -16.17 -4.51 11.18
CA SER A 451 -15.53 -5.61 11.87
C SER A 451 -14.01 -5.66 11.75
N ALA A 452 -13.42 -4.54 11.31
CA ALA A 452 -11.99 -4.29 11.36
C ALA A 452 -11.44 -4.38 12.80
N ASP A 453 -10.11 -4.51 12.93
CA ASP A 453 -9.42 -4.55 14.23
C ASP A 453 -9.90 -3.38 15.13
N PRO A 454 -10.02 -3.52 16.46
CA PRO A 454 -10.37 -2.40 17.35
C PRO A 454 -9.51 -1.13 17.17
N SER A 455 -8.32 -1.27 16.60
CA SER A 455 -7.42 -0.17 16.23
C SER A 455 -7.79 0.52 14.90
N GLU A 456 -8.58 -0.10 14.03
CA GLU A 456 -9.11 0.44 12.78
C GLU A 456 -10.54 0.95 13.00
N ARG A 457 -10.84 2.17 12.54
CA ARG A 457 -12.20 2.73 12.70
C ARG A 457 -13.06 2.33 11.50
N PRO A 458 -14.33 1.95 11.71
CA PRO A 458 -15.28 1.73 10.63
C PRO A 458 -15.34 2.93 9.68
N VAL A 459 -15.63 2.69 8.41
CA VAL A 459 -15.67 3.74 7.38
C VAL A 459 -16.69 4.81 7.75
N ASN A 460 -16.28 6.08 7.67
CA ASN A 460 -17.17 7.20 7.97
C ASN A 460 -18.31 7.27 6.91
N PRO A 461 -19.60 7.33 7.31
CA PRO A 461 -20.73 7.43 6.39
C PRO A 461 -20.64 8.58 5.37
N SER A 462 -20.04 9.72 5.72
CA SER A 462 -19.81 10.85 4.79
C SER A 462 -18.94 10.46 3.60
N THR A 463 -17.95 9.58 3.83
CA THR A 463 -17.06 9.09 2.77
C THR A 463 -17.83 8.20 1.80
N VAL A 464 -18.72 7.37 2.32
CA VAL A 464 -19.59 6.50 1.51
C VAL A 464 -20.61 7.33 0.73
N LEU A 465 -21.27 8.30 1.37
CA LEU A 465 -22.20 9.23 0.72
C LEU A 465 -21.54 10.00 -0.42
N THR A 466 -20.35 10.55 -0.20
CA THR A 466 -19.58 11.24 -1.24
C THR A 466 -19.35 10.35 -2.45
N ARG A 467 -18.97 9.09 -2.23
CA ARG A 467 -18.77 8.10 -3.30
C ARG A 467 -20.08 7.77 -4.04
N PHE A 468 -21.18 7.57 -3.30
CA PHE A 468 -22.49 7.29 -3.90
C PHE A 468 -22.99 8.48 -4.72
N LEU A 469 -22.90 9.70 -4.20
CA LEU A 469 -23.30 10.93 -4.89
C LEU A 469 -22.53 11.12 -6.21
N ARG A 470 -21.21 10.94 -6.20
CA ARG A 470 -20.40 10.93 -7.44
C ARG A 470 -20.85 9.87 -8.43
N SER A 471 -21.16 8.67 -7.95
CA SER A 471 -21.59 7.56 -8.79
C SER A 471 -22.96 7.82 -9.43
N LEU A 472 -23.83 8.54 -8.74
CA LEU A 472 -25.14 8.98 -9.24
C LEU A 472 -25.05 10.20 -10.18
N GLY A 473 -23.85 10.74 -10.38
CA GLY A 473 -23.59 11.86 -11.28
C GLY A 473 -23.67 13.24 -10.66
N ALA A 474 -23.65 13.36 -9.32
CA ALA A 474 -23.52 14.66 -8.67
C ALA A 474 -22.13 15.26 -9.00
N PRO A 475 -22.08 16.50 -9.54
CA PRO A 475 -20.82 17.23 -9.68
C PRO A 475 -20.16 17.41 -8.31
N ASP A 476 -18.83 17.37 -8.25
CA ASP A 476 -18.09 17.52 -6.98
C ASP A 476 -18.43 18.83 -6.24
N GLU A 477 -18.73 19.89 -6.99
CA GLU A 477 -19.15 21.21 -6.46
C GLU A 477 -20.49 21.17 -5.72
N TRP A 478 -21.34 20.17 -5.99
CA TRP A 478 -22.68 20.04 -5.40
C TRP A 478 -22.70 19.07 -4.22
N ILE A 479 -21.59 18.39 -3.93
CA ILE A 479 -21.50 17.42 -2.84
C ILE A 479 -21.20 18.17 -1.55
N PRO A 480 -22.14 18.20 -0.58
CA PRO A 480 -21.92 18.90 0.68
C PRO A 480 -20.90 18.19 1.57
N ASP A 481 -20.09 18.96 2.28
CA ASP A 481 -19.17 18.44 3.31
C ASP A 481 -19.92 17.95 4.57
N ASN A 482 -21.14 18.47 4.79
CA ASN A 482 -22.00 18.11 5.92
C ASN A 482 -22.70 16.75 5.65
N PRO A 483 -22.56 15.73 6.52
CA PRO A 483 -23.23 14.43 6.36
C PRO A 483 -24.75 14.52 6.21
N GLU A 484 -25.42 15.40 6.95
CA GLU A 484 -26.88 15.51 6.90
C GLU A 484 -27.38 16.03 5.55
N GLU A 485 -26.68 17.03 5.00
CA GLU A 485 -26.95 17.59 3.68
C GLU A 485 -26.60 16.60 2.57
N ALA A 486 -25.49 15.89 2.70
CA ALA A 486 -25.11 14.82 1.76
C ALA A 486 -26.14 13.68 1.75
N SER A 487 -26.66 13.27 2.92
CA SER A 487 -27.76 12.32 3.03
C SER A 487 -29.06 12.85 2.42
N ALA A 488 -29.37 14.13 2.60
CA ALA A 488 -30.54 14.75 1.99
C ALA A 488 -30.45 14.76 0.46
N LEU A 489 -29.30 15.16 -0.08
CA LEU A 489 -29.03 15.12 -1.52
C LEU A 489 -29.08 13.69 -2.07
N PHE A 490 -28.54 12.71 -1.33
CA PHE A 490 -28.62 11.30 -1.71
C PHE A 490 -30.07 10.84 -1.84
N ARG A 491 -30.93 11.15 -0.86
CA ARG A 491 -32.36 10.85 -0.94
C ARG A 491 -33.05 11.57 -2.10
N SER A 492 -32.68 12.82 -2.39
CA SER A 492 -33.22 13.57 -3.52
C SER A 492 -32.84 12.97 -4.88
N LEU A 493 -31.61 12.46 -5.03
CA LEU A 493 -31.15 11.82 -6.28
C LEU A 493 -31.79 10.44 -6.50
N LEU A 494 -32.12 9.72 -5.42
CA LEU A 494 -32.80 8.44 -5.47
C LEU A 494 -34.33 8.57 -5.61
N ALA A 495 -34.87 9.78 -5.47
CA ALA A 495 -36.31 9.99 -5.51
C ALA A 495 -36.90 9.59 -6.87
N GLY A 496 -37.93 8.72 -6.83
CA GLY A 496 -38.60 8.21 -8.03
C GLY A 496 -37.79 7.19 -8.83
N ARG A 497 -36.66 6.70 -8.29
CA ARG A 497 -35.79 5.69 -8.89
C ARG A 497 -35.76 4.42 -8.04
N ARG A 498 -35.38 3.30 -8.68
CA ARG A 498 -35.28 1.98 -8.09
C ARG A 498 -33.83 1.50 -8.06
N PHE A 499 -33.22 1.65 -6.88
CA PHE A 499 -31.85 1.20 -6.60
C PHE A 499 -31.82 0.03 -5.63
N LEU A 500 -30.82 -0.81 -5.82
CA LEU A 500 -30.35 -1.74 -4.80
C LEU A 500 -29.11 -1.16 -4.12
N VAL A 501 -29.12 -1.09 -2.79
CA VAL A 501 -27.98 -0.64 -1.99
C VAL A 501 -27.50 -1.78 -1.10
N VAL A 502 -26.23 -2.16 -1.23
CA VAL A 502 -25.60 -3.18 -0.38
C VAL A 502 -24.56 -2.53 0.51
N LEU A 503 -24.80 -2.56 1.81
CA LEU A 503 -23.95 -2.03 2.88
C LEU A 503 -23.33 -3.19 3.64
N ASP A 504 -22.11 -3.53 3.30
CA ASP A 504 -21.40 -4.69 3.80
C ASP A 504 -20.60 -4.35 5.06
N ASP A 505 -20.60 -5.26 6.03
CA ASP A 505 -19.89 -5.16 7.30
C ASP A 505 -20.17 -3.89 8.12
N ALA A 506 -21.43 -3.58 8.41
CA ALA A 506 -21.81 -2.46 9.26
C ALA A 506 -21.41 -2.67 10.74
N ALA A 507 -20.84 -1.64 11.37
CA ALA A 507 -20.51 -1.66 12.80
C ALA A 507 -21.75 -1.50 13.67
N ASP A 508 -22.57 -0.51 13.34
CA ASP A 508 -23.77 -0.13 14.09
C ASP A 508 -24.85 0.49 13.17
N ALA A 509 -26.03 0.74 13.74
CA ALA A 509 -27.15 1.30 12.99
C ALA A 509 -26.95 2.79 12.63
N ALA A 510 -26.12 3.53 13.37
CA ALA A 510 -25.86 4.95 13.10
C ALA A 510 -25.05 5.12 11.80
N GLN A 511 -24.12 4.21 11.55
CA GLN A 511 -23.34 4.15 10.31
C GLN A 511 -24.24 3.94 9.07
N VAL A 512 -25.31 3.16 9.23
CA VAL A 512 -26.24 2.78 8.16
C VAL A 512 -27.29 3.86 7.90
N ARG A 513 -27.83 4.50 8.95
CA ARG A 513 -28.99 5.41 8.87
C ARG A 513 -28.81 6.55 7.85
N CYS A 514 -27.60 7.10 7.75
CA CYS A 514 -27.30 8.19 6.82
C CYS A 514 -27.26 7.75 5.35
N LEU A 515 -27.17 6.44 5.10
CA LEU A 515 -27.07 5.81 3.78
C LEU A 515 -28.40 5.23 3.29
N LEU A 516 -29.49 5.43 4.04
CA LEU A 516 -30.80 4.91 3.68
C LEU A 516 -31.50 5.83 2.65
N PRO A 517 -32.04 5.26 1.56
CA PRO A 517 -32.96 5.97 0.67
C PRO A 517 -34.22 6.44 1.41
N GLY A 518 -34.94 7.39 0.82
CA GLY A 518 -36.18 7.91 1.40
C GLY A 518 -37.46 7.48 0.67
N THR A 519 -37.34 6.81 -0.49
CA THR A 519 -38.47 6.57 -1.39
C THR A 519 -38.76 5.10 -1.66
N PRO A 520 -40.04 4.75 -1.88
CA PRO A 520 -40.45 3.42 -2.35
C PRO A 520 -39.70 3.02 -3.62
N GLY A 521 -39.51 1.72 -3.80
CA GLY A 521 -38.82 1.15 -4.96
C GLY A 521 -37.35 0.80 -4.69
N ASN A 522 -36.83 1.15 -3.52
CA ASN A 522 -35.45 0.86 -3.14
C ASN A 522 -35.38 -0.27 -2.12
N VAL A 523 -34.34 -1.10 -2.26
CA VAL A 523 -34.00 -2.15 -1.30
C VAL A 523 -32.58 -1.92 -0.76
N VAL A 524 -32.42 -2.08 0.55
CA VAL A 524 -31.14 -1.98 1.25
C VAL A 524 -30.82 -3.29 1.94
N LEU A 525 -29.71 -3.92 1.57
CA LEU A 525 -29.15 -5.07 2.26
C LEU A 525 -28.00 -4.61 3.14
N VAL A 526 -28.07 -4.92 4.43
CA VAL A 526 -27.03 -4.57 5.40
C VAL A 526 -26.46 -5.85 5.97
N THR A 527 -25.14 -6.06 5.89
CA THR A 527 -24.50 -7.17 6.61
C THR A 527 -23.80 -6.66 7.88
N SER A 528 -23.84 -7.41 8.97
CA SER A 528 -23.15 -7.02 10.23
C SER A 528 -22.78 -8.23 11.09
N ARG A 529 -21.84 -8.07 12.01
CA ARG A 529 -21.62 -9.07 13.07
C ARG A 529 -22.68 -8.98 14.17
N ALA A 530 -23.20 -7.79 14.44
CA ALA A 530 -24.22 -7.54 15.45
C ALA A 530 -25.63 -7.50 14.84
N PRO A 531 -26.69 -7.77 15.62
CA PRO A 531 -28.06 -7.80 15.12
C PRO A 531 -28.66 -6.46 14.69
N LEU A 532 -27.97 -5.34 14.90
CA LEU A 532 -28.43 -3.98 14.56
C LEU A 532 -29.88 -3.69 15.03
N ILE A 533 -30.17 -3.99 16.31
CA ILE A 533 -31.52 -3.89 16.91
C ILE A 533 -32.15 -2.49 16.68
N ASP A 534 -31.34 -1.44 16.76
CA ASP A 534 -31.79 -0.08 16.51
C ASP A 534 -32.33 0.12 15.08
N LEU A 535 -31.75 -0.56 14.09
CA LEU A 535 -32.19 -0.50 12.69
C LEU A 535 -33.54 -1.20 12.49
N VAL A 536 -33.75 -2.30 13.22
CA VAL A 536 -35.02 -3.05 13.23
C VAL A 536 -36.12 -2.21 13.87
N THR A 537 -35.82 -1.58 15.02
CA THR A 537 -36.82 -0.88 15.83
C THR A 537 -37.21 0.49 15.28
N ARG A 538 -36.26 1.24 14.69
CA ARG A 538 -36.51 2.62 14.22
C ARG A 538 -36.79 2.70 12.72
N GLU A 539 -36.14 1.87 11.93
CA GLU A 539 -36.24 1.90 10.46
C GLU A 539 -37.00 0.69 9.89
N GLY A 540 -37.52 -0.20 10.74
CA GLY A 540 -38.37 -1.32 10.34
C GLY A 540 -37.61 -2.41 9.56
N ALA A 541 -36.30 -2.53 9.75
CA ALA A 541 -35.50 -3.52 9.05
C ALA A 541 -35.91 -4.96 9.42
N MET A 542 -35.97 -5.83 8.41
CA MET A 542 -36.13 -7.26 8.60
C MET A 542 -34.82 -7.85 9.14
N SER A 543 -34.82 -8.28 10.41
CA SER A 543 -33.67 -8.96 11.01
C SER A 543 -33.53 -10.38 10.48
N MET A 544 -32.35 -10.73 10.01
CA MET A 544 -32.03 -12.05 9.47
C MET A 544 -30.75 -12.58 10.10
N ALA A 545 -30.90 -13.56 11.00
CA ALA A 545 -29.77 -14.25 11.60
C ALA A 545 -29.24 -15.34 10.66
N LEU A 546 -27.93 -15.34 10.41
CA LEU A 546 -27.21 -16.44 9.78
C LEU A 546 -26.42 -17.21 10.83
N ASP A 547 -26.72 -18.49 10.93
CA ASP A 547 -25.98 -19.45 11.75
C ASP A 547 -25.12 -20.37 10.86
N VAL A 548 -24.41 -21.34 11.43
CA VAL A 548 -23.66 -22.35 10.67
C VAL A 548 -24.55 -23.12 9.69
N LEU A 549 -23.95 -23.78 8.70
CA LEU A 549 -24.71 -24.60 7.75
C LEU A 549 -25.34 -25.79 8.49
N SER A 550 -26.53 -26.20 8.06
CA SER A 550 -27.06 -27.49 8.51
C SER A 550 -26.15 -28.63 8.04
N ALA A 551 -26.22 -29.79 8.70
CA ALA A 551 -25.43 -30.96 8.30
C ALA A 551 -25.66 -31.35 6.83
N ALA A 552 -26.90 -31.19 6.33
CA ALA A 552 -27.24 -31.46 4.94
C ALA A 552 -26.58 -30.44 3.99
N GLU A 553 -26.66 -29.14 4.29
CA GLU A 553 -26.04 -28.08 3.47
C GLU A 553 -24.50 -28.16 3.50
N ALA A 554 -23.91 -28.53 4.64
CA ALA A 554 -22.47 -28.72 4.77
C ALA A 554 -22.00 -29.92 3.93
N TYR A 555 -22.76 -31.02 3.93
CA TYR A 555 -22.49 -32.18 3.08
C TYR A 555 -22.61 -31.81 1.60
N GLU A 556 -23.69 -31.13 1.21
CA GLU A 556 -23.91 -30.64 -0.15
C GLU A 556 -22.76 -29.75 -0.61
N LEU A 557 -22.23 -28.89 0.27
CA LEU A 557 -21.09 -28.03 -0.05
C LEU A 557 -19.86 -28.89 -0.34
N ILE A 558 -19.57 -29.89 0.50
CA ILE A 558 -18.43 -30.78 0.28
C ILE A 558 -18.57 -31.55 -1.02
N GLU A 559 -19.75 -32.11 -1.27
CA GLU A 559 -20.08 -32.84 -2.50
C GLU A 559 -19.94 -31.96 -3.75
N THR A 560 -20.35 -30.70 -3.68
CA THR A 560 -20.23 -29.77 -4.81
C THR A 560 -18.76 -29.55 -5.23
N TYR A 561 -17.83 -29.56 -4.27
CA TYR A 561 -16.40 -29.35 -4.55
C TYR A 561 -15.62 -30.63 -4.87
N LEU A 562 -15.96 -31.75 -4.24
CA LEU A 562 -15.21 -33.02 -4.37
C LEU A 562 -15.86 -34.00 -5.35
N GLY A 563 -17.11 -33.77 -5.73
CA GLY A 563 -17.93 -34.65 -6.56
C GLY A 563 -18.62 -35.76 -5.77
N PRO A 564 -19.75 -36.28 -6.29
CA PRO A 564 -20.58 -37.29 -5.64
C PRO A 564 -19.87 -38.63 -5.44
N GLU A 565 -18.95 -38.99 -6.35
CA GLU A 565 -18.24 -40.27 -6.27
C GLU A 565 -17.36 -40.38 -5.02
N ARG A 566 -16.63 -39.29 -4.69
CA ARG A 566 -15.67 -39.27 -3.58
C ARG A 566 -16.35 -39.13 -2.23
N THR A 567 -17.43 -38.35 -2.15
CA THR A 567 -18.22 -38.23 -0.92
C THR A 567 -19.02 -39.50 -0.64
N ALA A 568 -19.62 -40.13 -1.67
CA ALA A 568 -20.33 -41.40 -1.53
C ALA A 568 -19.41 -42.58 -1.19
N ALA A 569 -18.13 -42.53 -1.56
CA ALA A 569 -17.14 -43.53 -1.16
C ALA A 569 -16.78 -43.45 0.34
N GLU A 570 -16.89 -42.27 0.96
CA GLU A 570 -16.56 -42.04 2.37
C GLU A 570 -17.63 -41.17 3.08
N PRO A 571 -18.90 -41.62 3.20
CA PRO A 571 -20.00 -40.78 3.67
C PRO A 571 -19.87 -40.40 5.15
N GLU A 572 -19.46 -41.33 6.00
CA GLU A 572 -19.22 -41.08 7.42
C GLU A 572 -18.08 -40.07 7.64
N ALA A 573 -16.97 -40.24 6.91
CA ALA A 573 -15.83 -39.32 7.02
C ALA A 573 -16.16 -37.93 6.46
N THR A 574 -17.04 -37.84 5.47
CA THR A 574 -17.55 -36.57 4.94
C THR A 574 -18.39 -35.83 5.98
N GLN A 575 -19.27 -36.53 6.69
CA GLN A 575 -20.04 -35.96 7.80
C GLN A 575 -19.12 -35.54 8.97
N GLU A 576 -18.12 -36.36 9.29
CA GLU A 576 -17.14 -36.06 10.34
C GLU A 576 -16.29 -34.83 9.98
N LEU A 577 -15.86 -34.70 8.72
CA LEU A 577 -15.16 -33.51 8.22
C LEU A 577 -16.00 -32.25 8.43
N ALA A 578 -17.30 -32.32 8.13
CA ALA A 578 -18.20 -31.20 8.35
C ALA A 578 -18.35 -30.82 9.83
N ALA A 579 -18.42 -31.83 10.71
CA ALA A 579 -18.49 -31.62 12.15
C ALA A 579 -17.18 -31.01 12.71
N VAL A 580 -16.02 -31.49 12.26
CA VAL A 580 -14.71 -30.99 12.68
C VAL A 580 -14.48 -29.54 12.25
N CYS A 581 -14.98 -29.14 11.08
CA CYS A 581 -14.96 -27.74 10.60
C CYS A 581 -16.08 -26.87 11.22
N GLY A 582 -16.78 -27.38 12.24
CA GLY A 582 -17.85 -26.66 12.94
C GLY A 582 -19.01 -26.22 12.04
N GLN A 583 -19.19 -26.85 10.86
CA GLN A 583 -20.18 -26.47 9.84
C GLN A 583 -20.05 -25.03 9.32
N TYR A 584 -18.88 -24.40 9.47
CA TYR A 584 -18.61 -23.06 8.95
C TYR A 584 -18.32 -23.12 7.44
N PRO A 585 -19.00 -22.31 6.60
CA PRO A 585 -18.81 -22.33 5.15
C PRO A 585 -17.35 -22.12 4.72
N LEU A 586 -16.62 -21.19 5.35
CA LEU A 586 -15.23 -20.91 4.96
C LEU A 586 -14.27 -22.03 5.36
N GLU A 587 -14.38 -22.54 6.59
CA GLU A 587 -13.54 -23.66 7.06
C GLU A 587 -13.75 -24.91 6.19
N LEU A 588 -15.02 -25.21 5.87
CA LEU A 588 -15.39 -26.28 4.94
C LEU A 588 -14.75 -26.08 3.56
N ARG A 589 -14.87 -24.87 2.99
CA ARG A 589 -14.28 -24.54 1.67
C ARG A 589 -12.76 -24.70 1.66
N MET A 590 -12.09 -24.33 2.75
CA MET A 590 -10.64 -24.51 2.87
C MET A 590 -10.27 -26.00 2.95
N ALA A 591 -11.01 -26.79 3.73
CA ALA A 591 -10.79 -28.23 3.85
C ALA A 591 -10.98 -28.96 2.51
N VAL A 592 -12.05 -28.64 1.78
CA VAL A 592 -12.31 -29.27 0.47
C VAL A 592 -11.37 -28.77 -0.61
N ALA A 593 -10.94 -27.50 -0.58
CA ALA A 593 -9.91 -27.00 -1.48
C ALA A 593 -8.59 -27.75 -1.29
N ARG A 594 -8.23 -28.07 -0.03
CA ARG A 594 -7.06 -28.91 0.27
C ARG A 594 -7.23 -30.32 -0.29
N LEU A 595 -8.38 -30.96 -0.08
CA LEU A 595 -8.66 -32.30 -0.63
C LEU A 595 -8.69 -32.34 -2.17
N ALA A 596 -9.15 -31.27 -2.80
CA ALA A 596 -9.13 -31.12 -4.25
C ALA A 596 -7.68 -30.97 -4.78
N ALA A 597 -6.82 -30.26 -4.05
CA ALA A 597 -5.40 -30.13 -4.38
C ALA A 597 -4.58 -31.42 -4.12
N THR A 598 -5.07 -32.32 -3.26
CA THR A 598 -4.44 -33.62 -2.97
C THR A 598 -5.38 -34.81 -3.23
N PRO A 599 -5.58 -35.22 -4.51
CA PRO A 599 -6.55 -36.26 -4.86
C PRO A 599 -6.27 -37.64 -4.25
N HIS A 600 -5.02 -37.94 -3.91
CA HIS A 600 -4.57 -39.21 -3.34
C HIS A 600 -4.81 -39.32 -1.82
N VAL A 601 -5.15 -38.22 -1.15
CA VAL A 601 -5.45 -38.20 0.29
C VAL A 601 -6.94 -38.49 0.49
N SER A 602 -7.27 -39.48 1.33
CA SER A 602 -8.67 -39.79 1.64
C SER A 602 -9.30 -38.76 2.58
N ILE A 603 -10.63 -38.65 2.57
CA ILE A 603 -11.35 -37.72 3.46
C ILE A 603 -11.06 -38.09 4.92
N ARG A 604 -11.10 -39.38 5.24
CA ARG A 604 -10.79 -39.90 6.58
C ARG A 604 -9.38 -39.56 7.06
N THR A 605 -8.40 -39.50 6.15
CA THR A 605 -7.02 -39.12 6.50
C THR A 605 -6.97 -37.66 6.95
N LEU A 606 -7.59 -36.75 6.19
CA LEU A 606 -7.63 -35.33 6.57
C LEU A 606 -8.39 -35.11 7.88
N VAL A 607 -9.52 -35.78 8.09
CA VAL A 607 -10.26 -35.73 9.36
C VAL A 607 -9.38 -36.15 10.53
N SER A 608 -8.63 -37.23 10.37
CA SER A 608 -7.69 -37.71 11.39
C SER A 608 -6.55 -36.73 11.67
N GLU A 609 -6.06 -36.02 10.65
CA GLU A 609 -5.06 -34.96 10.82
C GLU A 609 -5.61 -33.76 11.58
N LEU A 610 -6.82 -33.31 11.22
CA LEU A 610 -7.51 -32.19 11.88
C LEU A 610 -7.88 -32.53 13.33
N ALA A 611 -8.20 -33.78 13.64
CA ALA A 611 -8.52 -34.25 14.99
C ALA A 611 -7.26 -34.42 15.88
N ARG A 612 -6.11 -34.79 15.31
CA ARG A 612 -4.84 -34.96 16.06
C ARG A 612 -4.13 -33.63 16.33
N GLY A 613 -4.28 -32.64 15.45
CA GLY A 613 -3.88 -31.26 15.69
C GLY A 613 -4.92 -30.54 16.54
N GLY A 614 -4.90 -30.76 17.86
CA GLY A 614 -5.66 -29.95 18.79
C GLY A 614 -5.21 -28.50 18.69
N GLU A 615 -5.94 -27.73 17.88
CA GLU A 615 -5.69 -26.40 17.29
C GLU A 615 -5.55 -26.49 15.77
N ALA A 616 -6.54 -25.95 15.07
CA ALA A 616 -6.47 -25.64 13.64
C ALA A 616 -5.41 -24.55 13.32
N GLU A 617 -4.14 -24.83 13.66
CA GLU A 617 -2.96 -24.11 13.18
C GLU A 617 -2.45 -24.69 11.85
N ASN A 618 -2.83 -25.93 11.52
CA ASN A 618 -2.40 -26.60 10.28
C ASN A 618 -3.19 -26.20 9.01
N LEU A 619 -4.06 -25.19 9.09
CA LEU A 619 -4.73 -24.57 7.93
C LEU A 619 -4.19 -23.15 7.59
N TYR A 620 -3.02 -22.73 8.15
CA TYR A 620 -2.26 -21.45 7.99
C TYR A 620 -2.62 -20.26 8.93
N PRO A 621 -1.75 -19.21 9.09
CA PRO A 621 -1.48 -18.50 10.33
C PRO A 621 -2.15 -17.11 10.35
N LEU A 622 -3.49 -17.07 10.35
CA LEU A 622 -4.27 -15.84 10.54
C LEU A 622 -5.19 -15.91 11.77
N ARG A 623 -4.93 -16.86 12.68
CA ARG A 623 -5.64 -17.01 13.96
C ARG A 623 -5.40 -15.89 14.99
N ALA A 624 -4.62 -14.86 14.65
CA ALA A 624 -4.32 -13.74 15.55
C ALA A 624 -5.54 -12.89 15.97
N HIS A 625 -6.72 -13.08 15.37
CA HIS A 625 -7.94 -12.34 15.76
C HIS A 625 -8.96 -13.13 16.60
N ARG A 626 -8.62 -14.31 17.12
CA ARG A 626 -9.54 -15.09 18.00
C ARG A 626 -9.33 -14.88 19.51
N ALA A 627 -8.43 -13.98 19.93
CA ALA A 627 -8.24 -13.67 21.35
C ALA A 627 -9.25 -12.63 21.85
N SER A 628 -10.52 -13.06 22.00
CA SER A 628 -11.51 -12.43 22.87
C SER A 628 -12.51 -13.50 23.31
N ARG A 629 -12.07 -14.39 24.19
CA ARG A 629 -12.97 -15.20 25.01
C ARG A 629 -13.75 -14.25 25.93
N PRO A 630 -15.10 -14.30 25.99
CA PRO A 630 -15.79 -13.87 27.19
C PRO A 630 -15.37 -14.82 28.31
N GLY A 631 -15.07 -14.24 29.47
CA GLY A 631 -14.51 -14.95 30.61
C GLY A 631 -15.34 -16.14 31.07
N ARG A 632 -14.61 -17.06 31.71
CA ARG A 632 -15.12 -18.07 32.64
C ARG A 632 -16.48 -17.71 33.23
N THR A 633 -17.42 -18.63 33.07
CA THR A 633 -18.67 -18.76 33.81
C THR A 633 -18.48 -18.35 35.28
N ASN A 634 -18.92 -17.14 35.63
CA ASN A 634 -19.12 -16.76 37.01
C ASN A 634 -20.48 -17.32 37.44
N LYS A 635 -20.46 -18.40 38.21
CA LYS A 635 -21.59 -19.24 38.64
C LYS A 635 -22.54 -18.54 39.64
N ALA A 636 -22.64 -17.21 39.61
CA ALA A 636 -23.36 -16.41 40.60
C ALA A 636 -24.42 -15.46 40.01
N ALA A 637 -24.59 -15.38 38.68
CA ALA A 637 -25.60 -14.50 38.06
C ALA A 637 -26.90 -15.20 37.62
N ASP A 638 -26.97 -16.53 37.77
CA ASP A 638 -28.09 -17.37 37.27
C ASP A 638 -29.27 -17.48 38.26
N SER A 639 -29.24 -16.74 39.37
CA SER A 639 -30.26 -16.83 40.44
C SER A 639 -31.17 -15.60 40.55
N ARG A 640 -31.04 -14.60 39.67
CA ARG A 640 -31.81 -13.34 39.74
C ARG A 640 -32.88 -13.15 38.66
N TRP A 641 -32.91 -13.98 37.61
CA TRP A 641 -33.89 -13.87 36.52
C TRP A 641 -35.08 -14.85 36.59
N GLN A 642 -35.13 -15.74 37.59
CA GLN A 642 -36.26 -16.66 37.83
C GLN A 642 -37.27 -16.14 38.88
N ARG A 643 -37.37 -14.84 39.13
CA ARG A 643 -38.28 -14.31 40.18
C ARG A 643 -39.15 -13.10 39.81
N LEU A 644 -39.44 -12.89 38.52
CA LEU A 644 -40.47 -11.93 38.08
C LEU A 644 -41.29 -12.44 36.86
N THR A 645 -41.72 -13.69 36.94
CA THR A 645 -43.01 -14.18 36.41
C THR A 645 -43.76 -14.75 37.59
#